data_AF-A0A3R6YBV1-F1
#
_entry.id   AF-A0A3R6YBV1-F1
#
_cell.length_a   1.000
_cell.length_b   1.000
_cell.length_c   1.000
_cell.angle_alpha   90.00
_cell.angle_beta   90.00
_cell.angle_gamma   90.00
#
_symmetry.space_group_name_H-M   'P 1'
#
loop_
_entity.id
_entity.type
_entity.pdbx_description
1 polymer ?
#
loop_
_entity_poly.entity_id
_entity_poly.type
_entity_poly.pdbx_seq_one_letter_code
_entity_poly.pdbx_strand_id
1 'polypeptide(L)'
;MVFALRTGGEVKHPERFTQAKFVKRMLGLGRGKKPVMNELKAVYRTDKCYLDDAGRPFEVASVGPIDPAAPANAVAINLGTDDEAVQSELERKMACLKAEYVAYVGSADGTTETKFCELVVRSTAKRLQLTCGLTVRMFKNKLGDGIIMTVRADEGDLAIEAERTQYRLQTSNKPFDAVHSAKLQTIEREVGAAAMTDSKQHLTHQVQRRRANRPSHVLPSVAPAVTPSLWQRFLSGLIYISNDPWTYFSLYTPYKSDPKLQPYYRRYLTKSSMWTMFRPVDRIRLTTSIINRHINLDALKATSYLQDAFALHDNEALDALKALWALHKGMTTQPIGAIRDYFGEKVALYFVWLELYTKMLLLPAALGVAIYVLDVCTTTHSRILKIAFAVAIVVWSTLFTELWKRKSAIYNVAWGTDDFNVASTPRTQFVGVRRLNPIDNTPQMWAESTVRARWRIRASFLVVFIMVLIVLIALTGLFYLKHLSTKLESRTMKSWAAVGVSALNSIQITVLNLVYRWVANHLNAWENHRTDVEFENHLITKVFLFQFCNSFASFFYIAYVKHYVGDLCVNDDCLGELRLQLFILFGMQVFVGNFVEVIVPVATRMVNLYRNADRDPGNTTKSAGETKRKLKLAQEHCSQEELQAMLAPYEESEAFQDYNEMVIQYGFVTLFVVAFPLTPVMALANNILEIHVDAFKVHTHVLLPRQDFNAA
;
A
#
# COMPACT_ATOMS: atom_id res chain seq x y z
N MET A 1 13.10 -3.28 -11.16
CA MET A 1 13.02 -1.92 -11.77
C MET A 1 12.88 -2.09 -13.27
N VAL A 2 11.96 -1.36 -13.89
CA VAL A 2 11.63 -1.45 -15.33
C VAL A 2 11.97 -0.12 -15.99
N PHE A 3 12.97 -0.12 -16.85
CA PHE A 3 13.38 1.06 -17.62
C PHE A 3 12.80 1.03 -19.03
N ALA A 4 12.34 2.18 -19.52
CA ALA A 4 11.85 2.31 -20.87
C ALA A 4 13.01 2.35 -21.87
N LEU A 5 12.96 1.51 -22.91
CA LEU A 5 13.80 1.66 -24.08
C LEU A 5 12.97 2.34 -25.18
N ARG A 6 13.42 3.51 -25.64
CA ARG A 6 12.70 4.33 -26.63
C ARG A 6 13.58 4.53 -27.86
N THR A 7 12.95 4.69 -29.01
CA THR A 7 13.60 4.83 -30.32
C THR A 7 13.02 6.02 -31.08
N GLY A 8 13.85 6.67 -31.90
CA GLY A 8 13.41 7.69 -32.86
C GLY A 8 13.09 9.07 -32.27
N GLY A 9 13.25 9.27 -30.96
CA GLY A 9 13.13 10.59 -30.33
C GLY A 9 14.21 11.56 -30.78
N GLU A 10 15.38 11.08 -31.21
CA GLU A 10 16.46 11.93 -31.72
C GLU A 10 16.06 12.74 -32.97
N VAL A 11 15.13 12.22 -33.79
CA VAL A 11 14.66 12.91 -34.99
C VAL A 11 13.73 14.08 -34.64
N LYS A 12 12.92 13.93 -33.58
CA LYS A 12 11.98 14.96 -33.14
C LYS A 12 12.64 16.02 -32.26
N HIS A 13 13.59 15.61 -31.41
CA HIS A 13 14.21 16.45 -30.38
C HIS A 13 15.68 16.05 -30.12
N PRO A 14 16.60 16.31 -31.07
CA PRO A 14 18.01 15.95 -30.92
C PRO A 14 18.67 16.63 -29.72
N GLU A 15 18.20 17.82 -29.33
CA GLU A 15 18.69 18.60 -28.20
C GLU A 15 18.43 17.95 -26.83
N ARG A 16 17.65 16.86 -26.76
CA ARG A 16 17.33 16.16 -25.51
C ARG A 16 18.37 15.13 -25.09
N PHE A 17 19.21 14.66 -26.00
CA PHE A 17 20.10 13.50 -25.83
C PHE A 17 21.58 13.90 -25.88
N THR A 18 21.94 14.94 -25.12
CA THR A 18 23.31 15.48 -25.07
C THR A 18 23.95 15.25 -23.71
N GLN A 19 25.28 15.30 -23.65
CA GLN A 19 26.05 15.19 -22.40
C GLN A 19 25.57 16.20 -21.34
N ALA A 20 25.35 17.46 -21.74
CA ALA A 20 24.87 18.49 -20.83
C ALA A 20 23.49 18.15 -20.23
N LYS A 21 22.57 17.55 -21.02
CA LYS A 21 21.26 17.13 -20.52
C LYS A 21 21.36 15.93 -19.58
N PHE A 22 22.26 14.98 -19.85
CA PHE A 22 22.53 13.86 -18.95
C PHE A 22 22.96 14.38 -17.56
N VAL A 23 23.99 15.20 -17.52
CA VAL A 23 24.53 15.81 -16.28
C VAL A 23 23.44 16.61 -15.56
N LYS A 24 22.74 17.48 -16.29
CA LYS A 24 21.68 18.33 -15.75
C LYS A 24 20.57 17.51 -15.08
N ARG A 25 20.18 16.38 -15.67
CA ARG A 25 19.12 15.52 -15.14
C ARG A 25 19.57 14.74 -13.92
N MET A 26 20.75 14.13 -13.97
CA MET A 26 21.26 13.34 -12.85
C MET A 26 21.47 14.17 -11.58
N LEU A 27 21.93 15.42 -11.74
CA LEU A 27 22.10 16.39 -10.65
C LEU A 27 20.81 17.16 -10.31
N GLY A 28 19.72 17.04 -11.07
CA GLY A 28 18.50 17.80 -10.82
C GLY A 28 18.65 19.32 -10.95
N LEU A 29 19.52 19.79 -11.86
CA LEU A 29 19.80 21.22 -12.03
C LEU A 29 18.60 21.97 -12.68
N GLY A 30 18.21 23.11 -12.11
CA GLY A 30 17.07 23.92 -12.56
C GLY A 30 17.19 24.54 -13.97
N ARG A 31 16.07 25.07 -14.49
CA ARG A 31 16.05 25.91 -15.70
C ARG A 31 16.31 27.38 -15.30
N GLY A 32 17.57 27.81 -15.32
CA GLY A 32 17.97 29.19 -15.02
C GLY A 32 19.41 29.45 -15.44
N LYS A 33 19.80 30.74 -15.55
CA LYS A 33 21.18 31.16 -15.86
C LYS A 33 22.18 30.75 -14.77
N LYS A 34 21.71 30.60 -13.52
CA LYS A 34 22.42 29.98 -12.39
C LYS A 34 21.73 28.63 -12.05
N PRO A 35 22.34 27.48 -12.30
CA PRO A 35 21.75 26.19 -11.99
C PRO A 35 21.89 25.91 -10.50
N VAL A 36 20.80 26.07 -9.78
CA VAL A 36 20.69 25.58 -8.42
C VAL A 36 20.35 24.09 -8.48
N MET A 37 21.07 23.28 -7.70
CA MET A 37 20.78 21.85 -7.52
C MET A 37 19.46 21.69 -6.76
N ASN A 38 18.48 21.03 -7.35
CA ASN A 38 17.25 20.68 -6.64
C ASN A 38 17.38 19.24 -6.12
N GLU A 39 17.71 19.10 -4.83
CA GLU A 39 17.91 17.80 -4.16
C GLU A 39 16.70 16.85 -4.30
N LEU A 40 15.47 17.39 -4.33
CA LEU A 40 14.26 16.57 -4.51
C LEU A 40 14.14 15.97 -5.93
N LYS A 41 14.76 16.63 -6.91
CA LYS A 41 14.75 16.23 -8.33
C LYS A 41 16.07 15.61 -8.79
N ALA A 42 17.11 15.71 -7.97
CA ALA A 42 18.38 15.04 -8.21
C ALA A 42 18.16 13.53 -8.15
N VAL A 43 18.67 12.82 -9.16
CA VAL A 43 18.64 11.36 -9.21
C VAL A 43 19.65 10.80 -8.22
N TYR A 44 20.85 11.38 -8.15
CA TYR A 44 21.90 10.96 -7.21
C TYR A 44 21.97 11.93 -6.03
N ARG A 45 21.64 11.43 -4.84
CA ARG A 45 21.48 12.25 -3.62
C ARG A 45 22.76 12.45 -2.83
N THR A 46 23.66 11.47 -2.86
CA THR A 46 24.86 11.45 -1.99
C THR A 46 26.15 11.59 -2.78
N ASP A 47 27.17 12.15 -2.14
CA ASP A 47 28.51 12.31 -2.75
C ASP A 47 29.16 10.97 -3.09
N LYS A 48 28.80 9.91 -2.35
CA LYS A 48 29.21 8.52 -2.62
C LYS A 48 28.71 7.96 -3.96
N CYS A 49 27.83 8.67 -4.68
CA CYS A 49 27.41 8.28 -6.03
C CYS A 49 28.41 8.68 -7.13
N TYR A 50 29.42 9.48 -6.78
CA TYR A 50 30.42 10.05 -7.70
C TYR A 50 31.80 9.45 -7.43
N LEU A 51 31.92 8.17 -7.79
CA LEU A 51 33.11 7.34 -7.59
C LEU A 51 33.72 6.94 -8.94
N ASP A 52 35.03 6.67 -8.93
CA ASP A 52 35.75 6.03 -10.05
C ASP A 52 35.36 4.54 -10.18
N ASP A 53 35.89 3.84 -11.19
CA ASP A 53 35.62 2.41 -11.39
C ASP A 53 36.21 1.52 -10.28
N ALA A 54 37.14 2.05 -9.49
CA ALA A 54 37.74 1.38 -8.34
C ALA A 54 37.00 1.68 -7.01
N GLY A 55 35.89 2.44 -7.06
CA GLY A 55 35.10 2.79 -5.87
C GLY A 55 35.69 3.91 -5.00
N ARG A 56 36.72 4.62 -5.50
CA ARG A 56 37.33 5.78 -4.83
C ARG A 56 36.63 7.07 -5.26
N PRO A 57 36.70 8.16 -4.46
CA PRO A 57 36.21 9.46 -4.88
C PRO A 57 36.79 9.86 -6.24
N PHE A 58 35.94 10.28 -7.18
CA PHE A 58 36.40 10.72 -8.49
C PHE A 58 37.26 11.98 -8.35
N GLU A 59 38.49 11.93 -8.88
CA GLU A 59 39.44 13.05 -8.94
C GLU A 59 39.48 13.64 -10.35
N VAL A 60 39.45 14.97 -10.47
CA VAL A 60 39.44 15.65 -11.78
C VAL A 60 40.74 15.41 -12.56
N ALA A 61 41.85 15.19 -11.87
CA ALA A 61 43.17 14.96 -12.46
C ALA A 61 43.32 13.60 -13.18
N SER A 62 42.38 12.66 -13.00
CA SER A 62 42.42 11.35 -13.67
C SER A 62 41.92 11.38 -15.12
N VAL A 63 41.40 12.52 -15.58
CA VAL A 63 41.00 12.74 -16.98
C VAL A 63 42.21 13.33 -17.69
N GLY A 64 42.86 12.57 -18.58
CA GLY A 64 43.94 13.09 -19.43
C GLY A 64 43.53 14.37 -20.17
N PRO A 65 44.49 15.17 -20.66
CA PRO A 65 44.22 16.52 -21.17
C PRO A 65 43.08 16.48 -22.18
N ILE A 66 41.98 17.16 -21.84
CA ILE A 66 40.84 17.35 -22.74
C ILE A 66 41.36 18.18 -23.91
N ASP A 67 41.29 17.60 -25.11
CA ASP A 67 41.80 18.16 -26.35
C ASP A 67 41.32 19.63 -26.54
N PRO A 68 42.22 20.63 -26.61
CA PRO A 68 41.84 22.04 -26.71
C PRO A 68 41.13 22.41 -28.02
N ALA A 69 40.99 21.47 -28.97
CA ALA A 69 40.31 21.68 -30.25
C ALA A 69 38.83 21.25 -30.29
N ALA A 70 38.27 20.69 -29.21
CA ALA A 70 36.84 20.39 -29.16
C ALA A 70 36.03 21.70 -29.06
N PRO A 71 35.00 21.91 -29.91
CA PRO A 71 34.22 23.15 -29.88
C PRO A 71 33.65 23.36 -28.49
N ALA A 72 33.90 24.55 -27.94
CA ALA A 72 33.47 25.00 -26.63
C ALA A 72 31.93 25.07 -26.52
N ASN A 73 31.28 23.92 -26.47
CA ASN A 73 29.98 23.74 -25.82
C ASN A 73 30.16 23.51 -24.31
N ALA A 74 31.33 23.87 -23.77
CA ALA A 74 31.51 24.20 -22.38
C ALA A 74 30.71 25.48 -22.08
N VAL A 75 29.42 25.30 -21.78
CA VAL A 75 28.69 26.30 -21.00
C VAL A 75 29.45 26.38 -19.67
N ALA A 76 30.34 27.36 -19.53
CA ALA A 76 30.90 27.78 -18.26
C ALA A 76 29.72 28.29 -17.46
N ILE A 77 29.18 27.41 -16.61
CA ILE A 77 28.06 27.78 -15.80
C ILE A 77 28.61 28.51 -14.57
N ASN A 78 28.54 29.84 -14.59
CA ASN A 78 28.85 30.66 -13.42
C ASN A 78 27.80 30.41 -12.32
N LEU A 79 28.16 29.55 -11.37
CA LEU A 79 27.36 29.07 -10.26
C LEU A 79 27.58 30.00 -9.06
N GLY A 80 26.87 31.14 -9.02
CA GLY A 80 27.05 32.15 -7.97
C GLY A 80 26.65 31.72 -6.56
N THR A 81 27.47 30.88 -5.93
CA THR A 81 27.53 30.58 -4.50
C THR A 81 28.87 31.12 -3.98
N ASP A 82 28.85 31.91 -2.90
CA ASP A 82 30.05 32.58 -2.35
C ASP A 82 31.06 31.62 -1.68
N ASP A 83 30.75 30.31 -1.62
CA ASP A 83 31.62 29.26 -1.08
C ASP A 83 32.34 28.49 -2.19
N GLU A 84 33.64 28.75 -2.37
CA GLU A 84 34.53 28.04 -3.31
C GLU A 84 34.50 26.50 -3.12
N ALA A 85 34.33 26.04 -1.88
CA ALA A 85 34.26 24.61 -1.55
C ALA A 85 33.01 23.92 -2.14
N VAL A 86 31.85 24.58 -2.13
CA VAL A 86 30.61 24.03 -2.69
C VAL A 86 30.68 23.97 -4.22
N GLN A 87 31.32 24.98 -4.82
CA GLN A 87 31.48 25.07 -6.26
C GLN A 87 32.46 24.03 -6.80
N SER A 88 33.61 23.85 -6.16
CA SER A 88 34.59 22.80 -6.52
C SER A 88 34.01 21.39 -6.42
N GLU A 89 33.18 21.10 -5.42
CA GLU A 89 32.50 19.81 -5.28
C GLU A 89 31.44 19.58 -6.38
N LEU A 90 30.70 20.62 -6.79
CA LEU A 90 29.76 20.53 -7.89
C LEU A 90 30.48 20.30 -9.23
N GLU A 91 31.61 20.96 -9.45
CA GLU A 91 32.46 20.76 -10.63
C GLU A 91 33.00 19.33 -10.69
N ARG A 92 33.45 18.78 -9.57
CA ARG A 92 33.87 17.37 -9.44
C ARG A 92 32.76 16.41 -9.85
N LYS A 93 31.54 16.60 -9.34
CA LYS A 93 30.35 15.79 -9.68
C LYS A 93 30.01 15.87 -11.17
N MET A 94 30.07 17.07 -11.74
CA MET A 94 29.83 17.28 -13.17
C MET A 94 30.91 16.59 -14.02
N ALA A 95 32.18 16.70 -13.64
CA ALA A 95 33.30 16.05 -14.34
C ALA A 95 33.13 14.53 -14.35
N CYS A 96 32.77 13.93 -13.21
CA CYS A 96 32.49 12.50 -13.10
C CYS A 96 31.40 12.04 -14.10
N LEU A 97 30.26 12.74 -14.13
CA LEU A 97 29.15 12.39 -15.03
C LEU A 97 29.48 12.64 -16.52
N LYS A 98 30.28 13.68 -16.82
CA LYS A 98 30.76 13.95 -18.19
C LYS A 98 31.70 12.86 -18.67
N ALA A 99 32.66 12.46 -17.83
CA ALA A 99 33.61 11.39 -18.11
C ALA A 99 32.87 10.06 -18.36
N GLU A 100 31.86 9.73 -17.54
CA GLU A 100 31.04 8.55 -17.74
C GLU A 100 30.27 8.56 -19.07
N TYR A 101 29.70 9.72 -19.44
CA TYR A 101 29.03 9.87 -20.73
C TYR A 101 30.01 9.58 -21.88
N VAL A 102 31.19 10.21 -21.88
CA VAL A 102 32.20 10.03 -22.95
C VAL A 102 32.70 8.59 -22.98
N ALA A 103 32.94 7.96 -21.83
CA ALA A 103 33.41 6.59 -21.74
C ALA A 103 32.43 5.58 -22.38
N TYR A 104 31.12 5.83 -22.26
CA TYR A 104 30.10 4.94 -22.83
C TYR A 104 29.74 5.29 -24.28
N VAL A 105 29.65 6.58 -24.60
CA VAL A 105 29.22 7.09 -25.91
C VAL A 105 30.35 7.07 -26.93
N GLY A 106 31.58 7.31 -26.48
CA GLY A 106 32.79 7.48 -27.30
C GLY A 106 33.02 8.93 -27.75
N SER A 107 32.06 9.85 -27.57
CA SER A 107 32.19 11.27 -27.91
C SER A 107 31.42 12.16 -26.95
N ALA A 108 31.69 13.47 -26.98
CA ALA A 108 30.95 14.48 -26.21
C ALA A 108 29.65 14.92 -26.90
N ASP A 109 29.43 14.51 -28.15
CA ASP A 109 28.31 14.92 -28.98
C ASP A 109 26.98 14.26 -28.58
N GLY A 110 25.89 14.70 -29.23
CA GLY A 110 24.57 14.13 -29.04
C GLY A 110 24.51 12.66 -29.44
N THR A 111 23.67 11.91 -28.73
CA THR A 111 23.47 10.47 -28.90
C THR A 111 22.06 10.11 -29.37
N THR A 112 21.87 8.86 -29.78
CA THR A 112 20.53 8.32 -30.01
C THR A 112 19.78 8.15 -28.68
N GLU A 113 18.45 8.22 -28.72
CA GLU A 113 17.60 8.02 -27.53
C GLU A 113 17.84 6.64 -26.89
N THR A 114 18.08 5.61 -27.71
CA THR A 114 18.39 4.25 -27.25
C THR A 114 19.66 4.20 -26.41
N LYS A 115 20.77 4.74 -26.92
CA LYS A 115 22.05 4.80 -26.21
C LYS A 115 21.93 5.66 -24.96
N PHE A 116 21.17 6.75 -25.02
CA PHE A 116 20.93 7.59 -23.85
C PHE A 116 20.17 6.86 -22.75
N CYS A 117 19.10 6.11 -23.09
CA CYS A 117 18.38 5.29 -22.11
C CYS A 117 19.30 4.20 -21.52
N GLU A 118 20.06 3.49 -22.35
CA GLU A 118 21.03 2.49 -21.89
C GLU A 118 22.09 3.08 -20.96
N LEU A 119 22.58 4.29 -21.25
CA LEU A 119 23.50 5.02 -20.37
C LEU A 119 22.87 5.31 -19.00
N VAL A 120 21.61 5.77 -18.96
CA VAL A 120 20.89 6.03 -17.70
C VAL A 120 20.78 4.74 -16.87
N VAL A 121 20.42 3.62 -17.49
CA VAL A 121 20.31 2.32 -16.81
C VAL A 121 21.67 1.87 -16.28
N ARG A 122 22.70 1.89 -17.13
CA ARG A 122 24.07 1.48 -16.75
C ARG A 122 24.65 2.34 -15.64
N SER A 123 24.44 3.65 -15.73
CA SER A 123 24.88 4.61 -14.72
C SER A 123 24.19 4.34 -13.38
N THR A 124 22.89 4.07 -13.39
CA THR A 124 22.12 3.70 -12.18
C THR A 124 22.60 2.37 -11.59
N ALA A 125 22.80 1.34 -12.41
CA ALA A 125 23.30 0.04 -11.98
C ALA A 125 24.70 0.12 -11.35
N LYS A 126 25.60 0.93 -11.94
CA LYS A 126 26.94 1.18 -11.39
C LYS A 126 26.86 1.76 -9.97
N ARG A 127 25.93 2.68 -9.69
CA ARG A 127 25.78 3.26 -8.34
C ARG A 127 25.19 2.26 -7.36
N LEU A 128 24.22 1.45 -7.80
CA LEU A 128 23.67 0.38 -6.96
C LEU A 128 24.74 -0.63 -6.56
N GLN A 129 25.67 -0.98 -7.45
CA GLN A 129 26.76 -1.89 -7.15
C GLN A 129 27.86 -1.24 -6.29
N LEU A 130 28.43 -0.10 -6.74
CA LEU A 130 29.59 0.52 -6.08
C LEU A 130 29.24 1.27 -4.80
N THR A 131 28.14 2.03 -4.81
CA THR A 131 27.76 2.89 -3.69
C THR A 131 26.94 2.13 -2.66
N CYS A 132 25.97 1.31 -3.13
CA CYS A 132 25.05 0.63 -2.24
C CYS A 132 25.49 -0.79 -1.86
N GLY A 133 26.48 -1.38 -2.54
CA GLY A 133 26.91 -2.77 -2.32
C GLY A 133 25.92 -3.82 -2.86
N LEU A 134 24.89 -3.41 -3.59
CA LEU A 134 23.79 -4.29 -3.99
C LEU A 134 24.15 -5.11 -5.22
N THR A 135 23.71 -6.37 -5.24
CA THR A 135 23.82 -7.23 -6.42
C THR A 135 22.77 -6.81 -7.45
N VAL A 136 23.23 -6.51 -8.67
CA VAL A 136 22.36 -6.09 -9.77
C VAL A 136 22.50 -7.03 -10.95
N ARG A 137 21.37 -7.46 -11.53
CA ARG A 137 21.32 -8.12 -12.83
C ARG A 137 20.44 -7.33 -13.78
N MET A 138 20.87 -7.20 -15.03
CA MET A 138 20.14 -6.47 -16.05
C MET A 138 19.97 -7.35 -17.29
N PHE A 139 18.78 -7.33 -17.87
CA PHE A 139 18.52 -7.97 -19.15
C PHE A 139 17.51 -7.13 -19.94
N LYS A 140 17.60 -7.21 -21.27
CA LYS A 140 16.61 -6.59 -22.15
C LYS A 140 15.34 -7.44 -22.14
N ASN A 141 14.19 -6.77 -22.07
CA ASN A 141 12.89 -7.44 -22.21
C ASN A 141 12.86 -8.19 -23.55
N LYS A 142 12.24 -9.38 -23.60
CA LYS A 142 12.04 -10.15 -24.84
C LYS A 142 11.30 -9.36 -25.93
N LEU A 143 10.44 -8.41 -25.54
CA LEU A 143 9.75 -7.50 -26.46
C LEU A 143 10.63 -6.35 -26.99
N GLY A 144 11.85 -6.20 -26.47
CA GLY A 144 12.81 -5.17 -26.90
C GLY A 144 12.45 -3.73 -26.51
N ASP A 145 11.39 -3.52 -25.74
CA ASP A 145 10.82 -2.21 -25.40
C ASP A 145 11.25 -1.65 -24.04
N GLY A 146 12.06 -2.43 -23.29
CA GLY A 146 12.54 -2.05 -21.97
C GLY A 146 13.73 -2.86 -21.49
N ILE A 147 14.37 -2.36 -20.43
CA ILE A 147 15.43 -3.05 -19.70
C ILE A 147 14.94 -3.33 -18.29
N ILE A 148 14.96 -4.59 -17.90
CA ILE A 148 14.62 -5.01 -16.55
C ILE A 148 15.91 -5.14 -15.75
N MET A 149 15.90 -4.48 -14.59
CA MET A 149 16.98 -4.51 -13.62
C MET A 149 16.46 -5.10 -12.32
N THR A 150 17.00 -6.26 -11.93
CA THR A 150 16.75 -6.89 -10.64
C THR A 150 17.86 -6.50 -9.67
N VAL A 151 17.45 -6.20 -8.43
CA VAL A 151 18.34 -5.71 -7.38
C VAL A 151 18.14 -6.61 -6.16
N ARG A 152 19.25 -7.06 -5.56
CA ARG A 152 19.27 -7.91 -4.37
C ARG A 152 20.24 -7.33 -3.35
N ALA A 153 19.86 -7.38 -2.09
CA ALA A 153 20.72 -7.06 -0.95
C ALA A 153 21.14 -8.36 -0.24
N ASP A 154 22.39 -8.42 0.18
CA ASP A 154 22.89 -9.52 0.99
C ASP A 154 22.58 -9.28 2.48
N GLU A 155 22.67 -10.32 3.31
CA GLU A 155 22.33 -10.19 4.74
C GLU A 155 23.22 -9.18 5.48
N GLY A 156 24.48 -9.03 5.05
CA GLY A 156 25.40 -8.04 5.59
C GLY A 156 24.92 -6.61 5.33
N ASP A 157 24.54 -6.29 4.09
CA ASP A 157 24.05 -4.96 3.72
C ASP A 157 22.76 -4.62 4.48
N LEU A 158 21.87 -5.60 4.59
CA LEU A 158 20.62 -5.47 5.33
C LEU A 158 20.87 -5.22 6.83
N ALA A 159 21.82 -5.94 7.43
CA ALA A 159 22.20 -5.76 8.85
C ALA A 159 22.78 -4.36 9.11
N ILE A 160 23.66 -3.88 8.22
CA ILE A 160 24.25 -2.54 8.32
C ILE A 160 23.16 -1.47 8.24
N GLU A 161 22.25 -1.59 7.27
CA GLU A 161 21.15 -0.63 7.13
C GLU A 161 20.16 -0.71 8.29
N ALA A 162 19.86 -1.92 8.78
CA ALA A 162 19.00 -2.12 9.93
C ALA A 162 19.58 -1.45 11.18
N GLU A 163 20.88 -1.58 11.42
CA GLU A 163 21.51 -0.90 12.55
C GLU A 163 21.53 0.64 12.36
N ARG A 164 21.84 1.12 11.15
CA ARG A 164 21.83 2.57 10.86
C ARG A 164 20.46 3.20 11.09
N THR A 165 19.41 2.54 10.64
CA THR A 165 18.02 3.02 10.74
C THR A 165 17.37 2.70 12.08
N GLN A 166 18.10 2.02 12.99
CA GLN A 166 17.54 1.46 14.23
C GLN A 166 16.29 0.61 13.97
N TYR A 167 16.31 -0.16 12.88
CA TYR A 167 15.23 -1.03 12.45
C TYR A 167 14.85 -2.00 13.55
N ARG A 168 13.57 -2.07 13.91
CA ARG A 168 13.13 -2.91 15.01
C ARG A 168 12.85 -4.32 14.49
N LEU A 169 13.51 -5.30 15.08
CA LEU A 169 13.27 -6.72 14.79
C LEU A 169 12.58 -7.39 15.96
N GLN A 170 11.82 -8.42 15.61
CA GLN A 170 11.12 -9.22 16.58
C GLN A 170 12.09 -10.10 17.39
N THR A 171 11.97 -10.08 18.71
CA THR A 171 12.76 -10.95 19.60
C THR A 171 12.24 -12.38 19.62
N SER A 172 13.10 -13.33 19.98
CA SER A 172 12.77 -14.74 20.14
C SER A 172 12.30 -15.02 21.57
N ASN A 173 11.09 -15.57 21.74
CA ASN A 173 10.58 -16.16 23.00
C ASN A 173 10.95 -17.64 23.14
N LYS A 174 11.92 -18.16 22.39
CA LYS A 174 12.43 -19.50 22.71
C LYS A 174 12.77 -19.51 24.21
N PRO A 175 12.33 -20.52 24.98
CA PRO A 175 12.71 -20.61 26.37
C PRO A 175 14.23 -20.50 26.42
N PHE A 176 14.72 -19.78 27.43
CA PHE A 176 16.14 -19.52 27.61
C PHE A 176 17.02 -20.80 27.50
N ASP A 177 16.41 -21.98 27.63
CA ASP A 177 16.95 -23.34 27.48
C ASP A 177 17.78 -23.61 26.22
N ALA A 178 17.43 -23.13 25.02
CA ALA A 178 18.21 -23.47 23.81
C ALA A 178 19.52 -22.67 23.70
N VAL A 179 19.55 -21.46 24.25
CA VAL A 179 20.77 -20.65 24.40
C VAL A 179 21.56 -21.13 25.63
N HIS A 180 20.85 -21.59 26.66
CA HIS A 180 21.45 -22.26 27.80
C HIS A 180 22.05 -23.61 27.44
N SER A 181 21.51 -24.41 26.53
CA SER A 181 22.05 -25.73 26.22
C SER A 181 23.44 -25.65 25.61
N ALA A 182 23.68 -24.69 24.71
CA ALA A 182 25.01 -24.38 24.19
C ALA A 182 25.95 -23.88 25.31
N LYS A 183 25.46 -22.99 26.18
CA LYS A 183 26.23 -22.48 27.33
C LYS A 183 26.51 -23.58 28.38
N LEU A 184 25.57 -24.49 28.59
CA LEU A 184 25.66 -25.66 29.46
C LEU A 184 26.63 -26.67 28.88
N GLN A 185 26.67 -26.86 27.55
CA GLN A 185 27.68 -27.67 26.88
C GLN A 185 29.08 -27.04 27.01
N THR A 186 29.20 -25.71 26.95
CA THR A 186 30.47 -25.01 27.21
C THR A 186 30.90 -25.20 28.66
N ILE A 187 30.01 -24.99 29.63
CA ILE A 187 30.29 -25.20 31.06
C ILE A 187 30.60 -26.69 31.34
N GLU A 188 29.92 -27.63 30.68
CA GLU A 188 30.18 -29.06 30.82
C GLU A 188 31.55 -29.46 30.26
N ARG A 189 32.03 -28.78 29.22
CA ARG A 189 33.41 -28.91 28.74
C ARG A 189 34.44 -28.30 29.69
N GLU A 190 34.13 -27.16 30.30
CA GLU A 190 35.05 -26.44 31.21
C GLU A 190 35.17 -27.10 32.58
N VAL A 191 34.05 -27.59 33.13
CA VAL A 191 33.94 -28.13 34.49
C VAL A 191 34.04 -29.67 34.49
N GLY A 192 33.84 -30.31 33.34
CA GLY A 192 33.87 -31.77 33.19
C GLY A 192 32.54 -32.44 33.57
N ALA A 193 32.23 -33.57 32.91
CA ALA A 193 30.95 -34.26 33.02
C ALA A 193 30.60 -34.71 34.46
N ALA A 194 31.61 -35.11 35.24
CA ALA A 194 31.42 -35.55 36.62
C ALA A 194 31.00 -34.41 37.55
N ALA A 195 31.71 -33.28 37.52
CA ALA A 195 31.39 -32.12 38.35
C ALA A 195 30.12 -31.39 37.88
N MET A 196 29.81 -31.43 36.58
CA MET A 196 28.51 -30.98 36.06
C MET A 196 27.37 -31.85 36.60
N THR A 197 27.56 -33.17 36.68
CA THR A 197 26.56 -34.10 37.23
C THR A 197 26.36 -33.87 38.73
N ASP A 198 27.44 -33.67 39.48
CA ASP A 198 27.39 -33.39 40.92
C ASP A 198 26.71 -32.03 41.21
N SER A 199 27.02 -31.01 40.41
CA SER A 199 26.35 -29.70 40.47
C SER A 199 24.85 -29.79 40.14
N LYS A 200 24.47 -30.57 39.13
CA LYS A 200 23.06 -30.85 38.80
C LYS A 200 22.36 -31.56 39.96
N GLN A 201 23.00 -32.54 40.59
CA GLN A 201 22.45 -33.24 41.75
C GLN A 201 22.31 -32.31 42.96
N HIS A 202 23.31 -31.48 43.25
CA HIS A 202 23.27 -30.49 44.32
C HIS A 202 22.13 -29.48 44.14
N LEU A 203 21.96 -28.93 42.93
CA LEU A 203 20.87 -28.00 42.61
C LEU A 203 19.50 -28.68 42.70
N THR A 204 19.39 -29.93 42.23
CA THR A 204 18.15 -30.70 42.33
C THR A 204 17.76 -30.95 43.78
N HIS A 205 18.75 -31.28 44.62
CA HIS A 205 18.56 -31.46 46.06
C HIS A 205 18.18 -30.14 46.76
N GLN A 206 18.75 -29.00 46.36
CA GLN A 206 18.34 -27.68 46.85
C GLN A 206 16.90 -27.32 46.43
N VAL A 207 16.51 -27.61 45.19
CA VAL A 207 15.14 -27.37 44.69
C VAL A 207 14.14 -28.26 45.41
N GLN A 208 14.48 -29.52 45.67
CA GLN A 208 13.65 -30.44 46.46
C GLN A 208 13.51 -29.99 47.92
N ARG A 209 14.60 -29.54 48.57
CA ARG A 209 14.52 -28.93 49.92
C ARG A 209 13.66 -27.67 49.95
N ARG A 210 13.75 -26.81 48.92
CA ARG A 210 12.92 -25.60 48.79
C ARG A 210 11.45 -25.93 48.50
N ARG A 211 11.16 -27.05 47.81
CA ARG A 211 9.80 -27.56 47.59
C ARG A 211 9.18 -28.18 48.85
N ALA A 212 9.99 -28.84 49.69
CA ALA A 212 9.53 -29.41 50.97
C ALA A 212 9.13 -28.34 52.00
N ASN A 213 9.72 -27.13 51.93
CA ASN A 213 9.44 -26.01 52.83
C ASN A 213 8.37 -25.01 52.30
N ARG A 214 7.67 -25.31 51.19
CA ARG A 214 6.52 -24.51 50.74
C ARG A 214 5.22 -25.25 51.03
N PRO A 215 4.18 -24.60 51.59
CA PRO A 215 2.85 -25.19 51.57
C PRO A 215 2.49 -25.48 50.11
N SER A 216 1.93 -26.66 49.88
CA SER A 216 1.71 -27.30 48.58
C SER A 216 0.75 -26.50 47.69
N HIS A 217 1.23 -25.40 47.09
CA HIS A 217 0.74 -24.98 45.80
C HIS A 217 1.37 -25.89 44.75
N VAL A 218 0.69 -27.00 44.50
CA VAL A 218 0.78 -27.74 43.25
C VAL A 218 0.68 -26.68 42.14
N LEU A 219 1.78 -26.42 41.43
CA LEU A 219 1.68 -25.80 40.11
C LEU A 219 0.71 -26.68 39.34
N PRO A 220 -0.44 -26.16 38.89
CA PRO A 220 -1.41 -26.99 38.20
C PRO A 220 -0.67 -27.69 37.09
N SER A 221 -0.80 -29.01 37.02
CA SER A 221 -0.50 -29.74 35.80
C SER A 221 -1.09 -28.93 34.65
N VAL A 222 -0.32 -28.68 33.59
CA VAL A 222 -0.87 -28.07 32.38
C VAL A 222 -2.03 -28.97 31.99
N ALA A 223 -3.25 -28.54 32.32
CA ALA A 223 -4.44 -29.28 31.99
C ALA A 223 -4.37 -29.52 30.48
N PRO A 224 -4.77 -30.71 29.98
CA PRO A 224 -4.91 -30.89 28.54
C PRO A 224 -5.71 -29.69 28.04
N ALA A 225 -5.16 -28.94 27.07
CA ALA A 225 -5.74 -27.68 26.64
C ALA A 225 -7.20 -27.93 26.28
N VAL A 226 -8.11 -27.51 27.18
CA VAL A 226 -9.55 -27.67 26.97
C VAL A 226 -9.83 -26.92 25.69
N THR A 227 -10.21 -27.64 24.64
CA THR A 227 -10.51 -27.01 23.36
C THR A 227 -11.66 -26.04 23.63
N PRO A 228 -11.43 -24.72 23.52
CA PRO A 228 -12.47 -23.76 23.86
C PRO A 228 -13.66 -24.01 22.95
N SER A 229 -14.87 -23.86 23.49
CA SER A 229 -16.09 -23.98 22.69
C SER A 229 -16.06 -22.99 21.53
N LEU A 230 -16.79 -23.26 20.45
CA LEU A 230 -16.87 -22.34 19.31
C LEU A 230 -17.25 -20.91 19.75
N TRP A 231 -18.13 -20.79 20.74
CA TRP A 231 -18.54 -19.52 21.32
C TRP A 231 -17.41 -18.83 22.10
N GLN A 232 -16.64 -19.57 22.90
CA GLN A 232 -15.47 -19.02 23.59
C GLN A 232 -14.40 -18.55 22.60
N ARG A 233 -14.16 -19.30 21.51
CA ARG A 233 -13.24 -18.90 20.43
C ARG A 233 -13.70 -17.64 19.71
N PHE A 234 -15.01 -17.52 19.49
CA PHE A 234 -15.60 -16.35 18.87
C PHE A 234 -15.43 -15.12 19.75
N LEU A 235 -15.87 -15.18 21.01
CA LEU A 235 -15.75 -14.06 21.96
C LEU A 235 -14.30 -13.69 22.23
N SER A 236 -13.41 -14.67 22.37
CA SER A 236 -11.98 -14.40 22.56
C SER A 236 -11.38 -13.74 21.33
N GLY A 237 -11.74 -14.15 20.11
CA GLY A 237 -11.26 -13.54 18.87
C GLY A 237 -11.81 -12.13 18.57
N LEU A 238 -12.89 -11.71 19.24
CA LEU A 238 -13.37 -10.32 19.20
C LEU A 238 -12.49 -9.40 20.04
N ILE A 239 -12.09 -9.86 21.23
CA ILE A 239 -11.44 -9.05 22.26
C ILE A 239 -9.91 -9.14 22.20
N TYR A 240 -9.39 -10.30 21.85
CA TYR A 240 -7.98 -10.64 21.79
C TYR A 240 -7.59 -11.05 20.37
N ILE A 241 -6.29 -11.07 20.09
CA ILE A 241 -5.77 -11.68 18.86
C ILE A 241 -6.16 -13.16 18.89
N SER A 242 -6.73 -13.65 17.80
CA SER A 242 -6.96 -15.07 17.60
C SER A 242 -5.66 -15.85 17.84
N ASN A 243 -5.76 -17.08 18.34
CA ASN A 243 -4.62 -17.99 18.41
C ASN A 243 -4.19 -18.36 16.98
N ASP A 244 -3.39 -17.49 16.40
CA ASP A 244 -2.77 -17.66 15.11
C ASP A 244 -1.34 -18.17 15.34
N PRO A 245 -0.98 -19.39 14.88
CA PRO A 245 0.39 -19.91 15.03
C PRO A 245 1.45 -19.00 14.40
N TRP A 246 1.05 -18.11 13.49
CA TRP A 246 1.94 -17.14 12.83
C TRP A 246 2.12 -15.85 13.64
N THR A 247 1.17 -15.52 14.52
CA THR A 247 1.24 -14.31 15.36
C THR A 247 2.03 -14.59 16.63
N TYR A 248 3.26 -14.11 16.65
CA TYR A 248 4.18 -14.28 17.76
C TYR A 248 4.18 -13.07 18.68
N PHE A 249 3.90 -13.27 19.96
CA PHE A 249 3.88 -12.20 20.95
C PHE A 249 5.25 -11.99 21.57
N SER A 250 6.11 -11.23 20.91
CA SER A 250 7.39 -10.84 21.48
C SER A 250 7.69 -9.36 21.21
N LEU A 251 8.56 -8.81 22.03
CA LEU A 251 8.94 -7.41 21.95
C LEU A 251 9.74 -7.15 20.66
N TYR A 252 9.52 -5.98 20.08
CA TYR A 252 10.32 -5.46 18.98
C TYR A 252 11.41 -4.55 19.54
N THR A 253 12.66 -4.87 19.23
CA THR A 253 13.82 -4.11 19.71
C THR A 253 14.65 -3.62 18.53
N PRO A 254 15.26 -2.43 18.60
CA PRO A 254 16.19 -1.96 17.57
C PRO A 254 17.30 -2.98 17.32
N TYR A 255 17.58 -3.25 16.05
CA TYR A 255 18.65 -4.14 15.64
C TYR A 255 20.01 -3.58 16.08
N LYS A 256 20.87 -4.50 16.52
CA LYS A 256 22.26 -4.23 16.92
C LYS A 256 23.12 -5.34 16.33
N SER A 257 24.28 -4.99 15.79
CA SER A 257 25.21 -5.96 15.19
C SER A 257 26.02 -6.75 16.21
N ASP A 258 26.00 -6.37 17.49
CA ASP A 258 26.74 -7.06 18.57
C ASP A 258 26.45 -8.58 18.55
N PRO A 259 27.48 -9.43 18.38
CA PRO A 259 27.35 -10.89 18.39
C PRO A 259 26.62 -11.44 19.62
N LYS A 260 26.72 -10.76 20.77
CA LYS A 260 26.02 -11.16 22.01
C LYS A 260 24.51 -11.03 21.87
N LEU A 261 24.04 -10.06 21.08
CA LEU A 261 22.61 -9.78 20.90
C LEU A 261 21.98 -10.58 19.76
N GLN A 262 22.78 -11.08 18.80
CA GLN A 262 22.29 -11.85 17.64
C GLN A 262 21.39 -13.06 17.97
N PRO A 263 21.65 -13.87 19.02
CA PRO A 263 20.81 -15.03 19.35
C PRO A 263 19.41 -14.67 19.86
N TYR A 264 19.21 -13.43 20.31
CA TYR A 264 17.93 -12.97 20.86
C TYR A 264 16.94 -12.54 19.78
N TYR A 265 17.40 -12.27 18.56
CA TYR A 265 16.50 -11.99 17.44
C TYR A 265 15.85 -13.27 16.93
N ARG A 266 14.58 -13.15 16.53
CA ARG A 266 13.85 -14.24 15.90
C ARG A 266 14.51 -14.56 14.56
N ARG A 267 14.56 -15.86 14.23
CA ARG A 267 15.02 -16.36 12.93
C ARG A 267 13.89 -17.07 12.19
N TYR A 268 13.87 -16.86 10.88
CA TYR A 268 12.94 -17.41 9.91
C TYR A 268 13.67 -18.38 9.00
N LEU A 269 13.00 -19.45 8.59
CA LEU A 269 13.56 -20.42 7.67
C LEU A 269 13.36 -19.93 6.23
N THR A 270 14.44 -19.91 5.45
CA THR A 270 14.38 -19.63 4.00
C THR A 270 14.28 -20.92 3.19
N LYS A 271 13.95 -20.81 1.90
CA LYS A 271 13.89 -21.95 0.97
C LYS A 271 15.18 -22.77 0.90
N SER A 272 16.34 -22.12 1.08
CA SER A 272 17.65 -22.78 1.09
C SER A 272 17.94 -23.50 2.42
N SER A 273 16.94 -23.68 3.28
CA SER A 273 17.06 -24.18 4.66
C SER A 273 18.02 -23.35 5.53
N MET A 274 18.33 -22.11 5.10
CA MET A 274 19.14 -21.17 5.86
C MET A 274 18.26 -20.34 6.77
N TRP A 275 18.75 -20.08 7.98
CA TRP A 275 18.06 -19.23 8.95
C TRP A 275 18.41 -17.77 8.72
N THR A 276 17.40 -16.92 8.53
CA THR A 276 17.54 -15.47 8.37
C THR A 276 16.85 -14.72 9.50
N MET A 277 17.33 -13.53 9.87
CA MET A 277 16.64 -12.66 10.82
C MET A 277 15.59 -11.76 10.15
N PHE A 278 15.70 -11.56 8.84
CA PHE A 278 14.87 -10.61 8.10
C PHE A 278 13.76 -11.33 7.34
N ARG A 279 12.50 -10.93 7.59
CA ARG A 279 11.34 -11.38 6.79
C ARG A 279 11.47 -10.87 5.35
N PRO A 280 10.76 -11.46 4.37
CA PRO A 280 10.72 -10.93 3.01
C PRO A 280 10.35 -9.45 2.95
N VAL A 281 9.36 -9.02 3.73
CA VAL A 281 8.96 -7.61 3.85
C VAL A 281 10.08 -6.73 4.41
N ASP A 282 10.78 -7.19 5.45
CA ASP A 282 11.91 -6.45 6.05
C ASP A 282 13.04 -6.26 5.02
N ARG A 283 13.32 -7.29 4.21
CA ARG A 283 14.32 -7.23 3.13
C ARG A 283 13.93 -6.18 2.10
N ILE A 284 12.66 -6.13 1.69
CA ILE A 284 12.16 -5.14 0.73
C ILE A 284 12.30 -3.73 1.31
N ARG A 285 11.90 -3.51 2.57
CA ARG A 285 12.01 -2.21 3.25
C ARG A 285 13.44 -1.73 3.34
N LEU A 286 14.32 -2.55 3.90
CA LEU A 286 15.73 -2.20 4.08
C LEU A 286 16.43 -1.98 2.73
N THR A 287 16.18 -2.84 1.73
CA THR A 287 16.73 -2.64 0.37
C THR A 287 16.22 -1.33 -0.24
N THR A 288 14.94 -1.02 -0.09
CA THR A 288 14.33 0.23 -0.57
C THR A 288 14.90 1.44 0.16
N SER A 289 15.18 1.33 1.47
CA SER A 289 15.87 2.37 2.26
C SER A 289 17.28 2.63 1.74
N ILE A 290 18.06 1.57 1.49
CA ILE A 290 19.42 1.67 0.91
C ILE A 290 19.36 2.40 -0.44
N ILE A 291 18.42 2.00 -1.31
CA ILE A 291 18.27 2.60 -2.64
C ILE A 291 17.86 4.07 -2.49
N ASN A 292 16.78 4.38 -1.78
CA ASN A 292 16.25 5.74 -1.64
C ASN A 292 17.21 6.71 -0.94
N ARG A 293 18.14 6.20 -0.12
CA ARG A 293 19.22 7.01 0.46
C ARG A 293 20.14 7.59 -0.61
N HIS A 294 20.47 6.82 -1.63
CA HIS A 294 21.47 7.18 -2.64
C HIS A 294 20.86 7.62 -3.97
N ILE A 295 19.79 6.95 -4.40
CA ILE A 295 19.16 7.12 -5.70
C ILE A 295 17.68 7.48 -5.48
N ASN A 296 17.28 8.57 -6.11
CA ASN A 296 15.91 9.03 -6.09
C ASN A 296 15.09 8.36 -7.20
N LEU A 297 14.42 7.26 -6.87
CA LEU A 297 13.59 6.51 -7.81
C LEU A 297 12.42 7.33 -8.34
N ASP A 298 11.78 8.14 -7.49
CA ASP A 298 10.62 8.93 -7.90
C ASP A 298 11.02 10.06 -8.86
N ALA A 299 12.24 10.62 -8.72
CA ALA A 299 12.79 11.55 -9.72
C ALA A 299 13.04 10.86 -11.06
N LEU A 300 13.54 9.62 -11.06
CA LEU A 300 13.68 8.82 -12.28
C LEU A 300 12.32 8.52 -12.93
N LYS A 301 11.30 8.17 -12.14
CA LYS A 301 9.92 7.97 -12.62
C LYS A 301 9.36 9.27 -13.24
N ALA A 302 9.56 10.41 -12.59
CA ALA A 302 9.11 11.72 -13.10
C ALA A 302 9.74 12.10 -14.45
N THR A 303 10.95 11.63 -14.74
CA THR A 303 11.60 11.82 -16.05
C THR A 303 11.19 10.79 -17.12
N SER A 304 10.35 9.82 -16.75
CA SER A 304 9.83 8.74 -17.60
C SER A 304 10.88 7.77 -18.18
N TYR A 305 12.10 7.76 -17.63
CA TYR A 305 13.11 6.75 -17.96
C TYR A 305 12.91 5.46 -17.17
N LEU A 306 12.54 5.59 -15.91
CA LEU A 306 12.03 4.49 -15.09
C LEU A 306 10.51 4.45 -15.27
N GLN A 307 9.98 3.35 -15.80
CA GLN A 307 8.53 3.14 -15.90
C GLN A 307 7.97 2.78 -14.53
N ASP A 308 8.57 1.77 -13.90
CA ASP A 308 8.16 1.35 -12.57
C ASP A 308 9.28 0.68 -11.77
N ALA A 309 9.11 0.64 -10.45
CA ALA A 309 9.98 -0.05 -9.50
C ALA A 309 9.11 -0.67 -8.42
N PHE A 310 9.07 -2.00 -8.41
CA PHE A 310 8.26 -2.82 -7.51
C PHE A 310 9.08 -4.00 -7.00
N ALA A 311 8.61 -4.62 -5.91
CA ALA A 311 9.17 -5.84 -5.36
C ALA A 311 8.52 -7.07 -6.03
N LEU A 312 9.31 -8.11 -6.26
CA LEU A 312 8.83 -9.33 -6.91
C LEU A 312 8.07 -10.21 -5.93
N HIS A 313 6.99 -10.83 -6.40
CA HIS A 313 6.31 -11.90 -5.67
C HIS A 313 7.15 -13.17 -5.66
N ASP A 314 7.19 -13.81 -4.50
CA ASP A 314 7.55 -15.22 -4.39
C ASP A 314 6.32 -16.08 -4.69
N ASN A 315 6.26 -16.67 -5.89
CA ASN A 315 5.10 -17.43 -6.37
C ASN A 315 4.79 -18.66 -5.49
N GLU A 316 5.79 -19.34 -4.94
CA GLU A 316 5.55 -20.55 -4.11
C GLU A 316 4.94 -20.18 -2.76
N ALA A 317 5.49 -19.16 -2.10
CA ALA A 317 4.94 -18.66 -0.83
C ALA A 317 3.55 -18.07 -1.03
N LEU A 318 3.34 -17.41 -2.17
CA LEU A 318 2.05 -16.85 -2.58
C LEU A 318 1.02 -17.96 -2.81
N ASP A 319 1.36 -19.03 -3.54
CA ASP A 319 0.47 -20.17 -3.79
C ASP A 319 0.10 -20.92 -2.50
N ALA A 320 1.07 -21.11 -1.59
CA ALA A 320 0.80 -21.66 -0.26
C ALA A 320 -0.18 -20.79 0.54
N LEU A 321 0.01 -19.46 0.51
CA LEU A 321 -0.89 -18.51 1.15
C LEU A 321 -2.28 -18.53 0.51
N LYS A 322 -2.38 -18.70 -0.82
CA LYS A 322 -3.66 -18.83 -1.53
C LYS A 322 -4.50 -19.99 -1.03
N ALA A 323 -3.85 -21.15 -0.87
CA ALA A 323 -4.50 -22.37 -0.45
C ALA A 323 -4.97 -22.29 1.01
N LEU A 324 -4.19 -21.60 1.85
CA LEU A 324 -4.50 -21.37 3.26
C LEU A 324 -5.63 -20.33 3.47
N TRP A 325 -5.68 -19.31 2.60
CA TRP A 325 -6.51 -18.12 2.80
C TRP A 325 -7.56 -17.95 1.68
N ALA A 326 -7.18 -17.42 0.52
CA ALA A 326 -8.12 -16.99 -0.53
C ALA A 326 -9.08 -18.08 -1.04
N LEU A 327 -8.67 -19.36 -1.02
CA LEU A 327 -9.49 -20.48 -1.50
C LEU A 327 -10.19 -21.26 -0.38
N HIS A 328 -9.93 -20.93 0.90
CA HIS A 328 -10.46 -21.68 2.03
C HIS A 328 -11.87 -21.23 2.42
N LYS A 329 -12.90 -21.80 1.77
CA LYS A 329 -14.32 -21.44 1.98
C LYS A 329 -14.86 -21.67 3.40
N GLY A 330 -14.22 -22.54 4.19
CA GLY A 330 -14.65 -22.87 5.57
C GLY A 330 -14.04 -21.98 6.66
N MET A 331 -13.31 -20.93 6.26
CA MET A 331 -12.52 -20.12 7.18
C MET A 331 -13.40 -19.20 8.03
N THR A 332 -13.31 -19.37 9.36
CA THR A 332 -13.95 -18.45 10.32
C THR A 332 -12.98 -17.39 10.86
N THR A 333 -11.68 -17.58 10.65
CA THR A 333 -10.58 -16.72 11.13
C THR A 333 -9.48 -16.66 10.09
N GLN A 334 -8.98 -15.48 9.75
CA GLN A 334 -7.96 -15.30 8.72
C GLN A 334 -6.55 -15.52 9.27
N PRO A 335 -5.58 -15.99 8.47
CA PRO A 335 -4.18 -16.16 8.87
C PRO A 335 -3.45 -14.81 8.85
N ILE A 336 -3.84 -13.90 9.74
CA ILE A 336 -3.36 -12.51 9.79
C ILE A 336 -1.83 -12.42 9.87
N GLY A 337 -1.17 -13.27 10.66
CA GLY A 337 0.29 -13.25 10.78
C GLY A 337 0.99 -13.62 9.46
N ALA A 338 0.45 -14.56 8.69
CA ALA A 338 0.98 -14.92 7.38
C ALA A 338 0.75 -13.82 6.33
N ILE A 339 -0.43 -13.19 6.35
CA ILE A 339 -0.75 -12.03 5.51
C ILE A 339 0.22 -10.88 5.80
N ARG A 340 0.45 -10.57 7.09
CA ARG A 340 1.40 -9.55 7.53
C ARG A 340 2.83 -9.85 7.08
N ASP A 341 3.31 -11.07 7.29
CA ASP A 341 4.69 -11.43 6.98
C ASP A 341 4.98 -11.42 5.47
N TYR A 342 3.94 -11.50 4.62
CA TYR A 342 4.06 -11.44 3.15
C TYR A 342 3.74 -10.06 2.56
N PHE A 343 2.58 -9.47 2.89
CA PHE A 343 2.09 -8.21 2.33
C PHE A 343 2.38 -6.97 3.20
N GLY A 344 2.84 -7.16 4.43
CA GLY A 344 3.12 -6.08 5.37
C GLY A 344 1.94 -5.72 6.28
N GLU A 345 2.22 -4.85 7.25
CA GLU A 345 1.29 -4.48 8.32
C GLU A 345 0.08 -3.66 7.82
N LYS A 346 0.24 -2.75 6.84
CA LYS A 346 -0.86 -1.92 6.28
C LYS A 346 -1.99 -2.78 5.70
N VAL A 347 -1.64 -3.73 4.83
CA VAL A 347 -2.60 -4.66 4.21
C VAL A 347 -3.18 -5.62 5.25
N ALA A 348 -2.35 -6.15 6.17
CA ALA A 348 -2.84 -7.02 7.22
C ALA A 348 -3.84 -6.31 8.15
N LEU A 349 -3.63 -5.03 8.46
CA LEU A 349 -4.53 -4.24 9.31
C LEU A 349 -5.93 -4.09 8.69
N TYR A 350 -6.01 -3.99 7.36
CA TYR A 350 -7.28 -4.01 6.63
C TYR A 350 -8.03 -5.31 6.86
N PHE A 351 -7.39 -6.46 6.68
CA PHE A 351 -8.02 -7.75 6.92
C PHE A 351 -8.36 -8.00 8.40
N VAL A 352 -7.58 -7.46 9.34
CA VAL A 352 -7.95 -7.48 10.78
C VAL A 352 -9.24 -6.68 11.02
N TRP A 353 -9.34 -5.49 10.43
CA TRP A 353 -10.54 -4.65 10.54
C TRP A 353 -11.75 -5.35 9.94
N LEU A 354 -11.60 -5.89 8.72
CA LEU A 354 -12.65 -6.59 7.99
C LEU A 354 -13.12 -7.85 8.74
N GLU A 355 -12.19 -8.62 9.33
CA GLU A 355 -12.54 -9.76 10.18
C GLU A 355 -13.35 -9.35 11.42
N LEU A 356 -12.92 -8.29 12.12
CA LEU A 356 -13.63 -7.79 13.29
C LEU A 356 -15.03 -7.31 12.92
N TYR A 357 -15.14 -6.54 11.84
CA TYR A 357 -16.41 -6.00 11.35
C TYR A 357 -17.38 -7.13 10.98
N THR A 358 -16.92 -8.12 10.22
CA THR A 358 -17.70 -9.29 9.82
C THR A 358 -18.19 -10.11 11.01
N LYS A 359 -17.32 -10.36 12.00
CA LYS A 359 -17.70 -11.08 13.22
C LYS A 359 -18.70 -10.29 14.06
N MET A 360 -18.50 -8.99 14.22
CA MET A 360 -19.41 -8.13 15.00
C MET A 360 -20.77 -7.96 14.32
N LEU A 361 -20.85 -8.03 12.98
CA LEU A 361 -22.10 -7.98 12.23
C LEU A 361 -23.05 -9.16 12.49
N LEU A 362 -22.55 -10.30 12.99
CA LEU A 362 -23.38 -11.46 13.31
C LEU A 362 -24.49 -11.13 14.32
N LEU A 363 -24.21 -10.29 15.32
CA LEU A 363 -25.18 -9.90 16.34
C LEU A 363 -26.30 -9.01 15.74
N PRO A 364 -26.01 -7.87 15.07
CA PRO A 364 -27.01 -7.11 14.32
C PRO A 364 -27.78 -7.93 13.29
N ALA A 365 -27.13 -8.86 12.60
CA ALA A 365 -27.77 -9.72 11.60
C ALA A 365 -28.80 -10.65 12.25
N ALA A 366 -28.44 -11.33 13.35
CA ALA A 366 -29.36 -12.19 14.09
C ALA A 366 -30.55 -11.41 14.68
N LEU A 367 -30.28 -10.26 15.31
CA LEU A 367 -31.34 -9.39 15.83
C LEU A 367 -32.24 -8.86 14.71
N GLY A 368 -31.65 -8.43 13.60
CA GLY A 368 -32.36 -7.93 12.43
C GLY A 368 -33.29 -8.96 11.80
N VAL A 369 -32.85 -10.22 11.66
CA VAL A 369 -33.69 -11.34 11.21
C VAL A 369 -34.84 -11.58 12.18
N ALA A 370 -34.57 -11.66 13.49
CA ALA A 370 -35.60 -11.87 14.49
C ALA A 370 -36.67 -10.78 14.43
N ILE A 371 -36.26 -9.52 14.31
CA ILE A 371 -37.17 -8.38 14.20
C ILE A 371 -37.97 -8.42 12.91
N TYR A 372 -37.33 -8.75 11.79
CA TYR A 372 -38.01 -8.88 10.51
C TYR A 372 -39.09 -9.96 10.54
N VAL A 373 -38.79 -11.14 11.10
CA VAL A 373 -39.75 -12.24 11.25
C VAL A 373 -40.91 -11.82 12.16
N LEU A 374 -40.63 -11.18 13.30
CA LEU A 374 -41.67 -10.69 14.20
C LEU A 374 -42.56 -9.61 13.55
N ASP A 375 -41.97 -8.68 12.78
CA ASP A 375 -42.71 -7.65 12.05
C ASP A 375 -43.68 -8.28 11.03
N VAL A 376 -43.27 -9.37 10.37
CA VAL A 376 -44.09 -10.12 9.41
C VAL A 376 -45.16 -10.98 10.09
N CYS A 377 -44.86 -11.60 11.24
CA CYS A 377 -45.73 -12.61 11.86
C CYS A 377 -46.75 -12.05 12.87
N THR A 378 -46.39 -11.06 13.70
CA THR A 378 -47.19 -10.73 14.89
C THR A 378 -47.83 -9.35 14.91
N THR A 379 -47.45 -8.40 14.03
CA THR A 379 -48.03 -7.04 13.80
C THR A 379 -48.29 -6.09 15.00
N THR A 380 -48.51 -6.54 16.24
CA THR A 380 -49.03 -5.72 17.35
C THR A 380 -47.98 -4.84 18.07
N HIS A 381 -46.68 -5.13 17.93
CA HIS A 381 -45.59 -4.40 18.63
C HIS A 381 -44.42 -3.95 17.76
N SER A 382 -44.60 -3.86 16.44
CA SER A 382 -43.55 -3.55 15.46
C SER A 382 -42.77 -2.24 15.75
N ARG A 383 -43.46 -1.20 16.22
CA ARG A 383 -42.86 0.13 16.49
C ARG A 383 -41.86 0.10 17.65
N ILE A 384 -42.25 -0.48 18.79
CA ILE A 384 -41.41 -0.55 19.98
C ILE A 384 -40.17 -1.41 19.69
N LEU A 385 -40.37 -2.52 18.97
CA LEU A 385 -39.29 -3.41 18.56
C LEU A 385 -38.26 -2.72 17.64
N LYS A 386 -38.73 -1.92 16.68
CA LYS A 386 -37.88 -1.10 15.80
C LYS A 386 -37.07 -0.04 16.54
N ILE A 387 -37.67 0.61 17.55
CA ILE A 387 -36.96 1.58 18.42
C ILE A 387 -35.91 0.87 19.27
N ALA A 388 -36.27 -0.27 19.89
CA ALA A 388 -35.33 -1.07 20.68
C ALA A 388 -34.14 -1.54 19.83
N PHE A 389 -34.38 -1.91 18.57
CA PHE A 389 -33.33 -2.25 17.62
C PHE A 389 -32.42 -1.08 17.29
N ALA A 390 -32.97 0.11 17.08
CA ALA A 390 -32.16 1.31 16.83
C ALA A 390 -31.19 1.57 17.99
N VAL A 391 -31.68 1.48 19.24
CA VAL A 391 -30.84 1.61 20.44
C VAL A 391 -29.78 0.50 20.49
N ALA A 392 -30.15 -0.75 20.19
CA ALA A 392 -29.22 -1.86 20.14
C ALA A 392 -28.10 -1.63 19.10
N ILE A 393 -28.42 -1.06 17.94
CA ILE A 393 -27.43 -0.73 16.90
C ILE A 393 -26.53 0.42 17.33
N VAL A 394 -27.02 1.44 18.03
CA VAL A 394 -26.18 2.51 18.60
C VAL A 394 -25.19 1.94 19.63
N VAL A 395 -25.66 1.07 20.53
CA VAL A 395 -24.80 0.40 21.52
C VAL A 395 -23.78 -0.48 20.82
N TRP A 396 -24.22 -1.29 19.84
CA TRP A 396 -23.34 -2.15 19.05
C TRP A 396 -22.28 -1.34 18.29
N SER A 397 -22.67 -0.21 17.69
CA SER A 397 -21.79 0.69 16.94
C SER A 397 -20.70 1.28 17.83
N THR A 398 -21.08 1.69 19.04
CA THR A 398 -20.15 2.19 20.06
C THR A 398 -19.19 1.10 20.50
N LEU A 399 -19.71 -0.10 20.80
CA LEU A 399 -18.91 -1.26 21.19
C LEU A 399 -17.93 -1.68 20.08
N PHE A 400 -18.37 -1.72 18.82
CA PHE A 400 -17.52 -2.02 17.66
C PHE A 400 -16.36 -1.03 17.57
N THR A 401 -16.63 0.27 17.72
CA THR A 401 -15.61 1.31 17.64
C THR A 401 -14.58 1.19 18.77
N GLU A 402 -15.00 0.95 20.01
CA GLU A 402 -14.09 0.79 21.15
C GLU A 402 -13.29 -0.51 21.08
N LEU A 403 -13.92 -1.61 20.63
CA LEU A 403 -13.22 -2.87 20.39
C LEU A 403 -12.20 -2.73 19.26
N TRP A 404 -12.51 -1.99 18.20
CA TRP A 404 -11.56 -1.71 17.13
C TRP A 404 -10.35 -0.91 17.63
N LYS A 405 -10.56 0.18 18.38
CA LYS A 405 -9.47 0.96 18.99
C LYS A 405 -8.55 0.08 19.83
N ARG A 406 -9.14 -0.74 20.71
CA ARG A 406 -8.39 -1.69 21.53
C ARG A 406 -7.64 -2.71 20.69
N LYS A 407 -8.29 -3.32 19.70
CA LYS A 407 -7.68 -4.36 18.86
C LYS A 407 -6.54 -3.80 18.01
N SER A 408 -6.73 -2.62 17.42
CA SER A 408 -5.69 -1.88 16.70
C SER A 408 -4.49 -1.59 17.61
N ALA A 409 -4.70 -1.10 18.84
CA ALA A 409 -3.61 -0.88 19.78
C ALA A 409 -2.83 -2.17 20.13
N ILE A 410 -3.53 -3.29 20.32
CA ILE A 410 -2.89 -4.59 20.58
C ILE A 410 -2.04 -5.03 19.38
N TYR A 411 -2.56 -4.91 18.15
CA TYR A 411 -1.79 -5.24 16.95
C TYR A 411 -0.60 -4.31 16.75
N ASN A 412 -0.74 -3.02 17.07
CA ASN A 412 0.37 -2.07 16.96
C ASN A 412 1.55 -2.48 17.85
N VAL A 413 1.26 -2.87 19.10
CA VAL A 413 2.29 -3.41 20.00
C VAL A 413 2.82 -4.76 19.51
N ALA A 414 1.94 -5.67 19.08
CA ALA A 414 2.32 -7.00 18.61
C ALA A 414 3.14 -6.98 17.30
N TRP A 415 3.03 -5.91 16.52
CA TRP A 415 3.76 -5.71 15.26
C TRP A 415 4.92 -4.71 15.40
N GLY A 416 5.08 -4.08 16.57
CA GLY A 416 6.14 -3.11 16.83
C GLY A 416 5.99 -1.81 16.05
N THR A 417 4.75 -1.40 15.75
CA THR A 417 4.41 -0.20 14.98
C THR A 417 4.07 1.02 15.86
N ASP A 418 4.27 0.92 17.17
CA ASP A 418 3.91 1.92 18.18
C ASP A 418 4.73 3.23 18.12
N ASP A 419 5.99 3.17 17.67
CA ASP A 419 6.96 4.29 17.77
C ASP A 419 7.56 4.76 16.44
N PHE A 420 6.83 4.69 15.32
CA PHE A 420 7.35 5.18 14.03
C PHE A 420 7.36 6.72 13.95
N ASN A 421 8.23 7.38 14.71
CA ASN A 421 8.69 8.74 14.43
C ASN A 421 9.72 8.75 13.28
N VAL A 422 9.40 8.08 12.16
CA VAL A 422 10.22 8.19 10.95
C VAL A 422 9.89 9.54 10.35
N ALA A 423 10.89 10.44 10.28
CA ALA A 423 10.73 11.74 9.65
C ALA A 423 10.22 11.55 8.21
N SER A 424 8.95 11.85 7.98
CA SER A 424 8.30 11.70 6.68
C SER A 424 9.08 12.49 5.63
N THR A 425 9.63 11.81 4.63
CA THR A 425 10.41 12.48 3.59
C THR A 425 9.52 13.32 2.69
N PRO A 426 9.98 14.49 2.23
CA PRO A 426 9.24 15.29 1.26
C PRO A 426 9.13 14.56 -0.07
N ARG A 427 7.96 14.69 -0.71
CA ARG A 427 7.66 14.17 -2.04
C ARG A 427 8.56 14.83 -3.08
N THR A 428 8.99 14.07 -4.07
CA THR A 428 9.78 14.59 -5.20
C THR A 428 9.03 15.57 -6.09
N GLN A 429 7.70 15.41 -6.14
CA GLN A 429 6.79 16.29 -6.88
C GLN A 429 6.58 17.64 -6.19
N PHE A 430 6.94 17.74 -4.91
CA PHE A 430 6.74 18.97 -4.14
C PHE A 430 7.60 20.11 -4.70
N VAL A 431 6.93 21.22 -4.99
CA VAL A 431 7.59 22.47 -5.41
C VAL A 431 7.62 23.42 -4.21
N GLY A 432 8.83 23.84 -3.85
CA GLY A 432 9.07 24.70 -2.70
C GLY A 432 10.45 25.35 -2.70
N VAL A 433 10.70 26.16 -1.68
CA VAL A 433 11.96 26.84 -1.41
C VAL A 433 12.65 26.21 -0.21
N ARG A 434 13.98 26.14 -0.26
CA ARG A 434 14.79 25.64 0.85
C ARG A 434 14.78 26.65 1.99
N ARG A 435 14.49 26.19 3.22
CA ARG A 435 14.62 26.95 4.46
C ARG A 435 15.12 26.03 5.58
N LEU A 436 15.83 26.59 6.54
CA LEU A 436 16.24 25.85 7.74
C LEU A 436 15.02 25.64 8.64
N ASN A 437 14.86 24.43 9.17
CA ASN A 437 13.87 24.15 10.20
C ASN A 437 14.26 24.93 11.48
N PRO A 438 13.34 25.70 12.08
CA PRO A 438 13.64 26.53 13.26
C PRO A 438 14.02 25.74 14.52
N ILE A 439 13.73 24.43 14.58
CA ILE A 439 13.98 23.60 15.77
C ILE A 439 15.36 22.94 15.72
N ASP A 440 15.70 22.31 14.59
CA ASP A 440 16.89 21.46 14.46
C ASP A 440 17.92 21.99 13.43
N ASN A 441 17.66 23.15 12.82
CA ASN A 441 18.48 23.76 11.76
C ASN A 441 18.74 22.82 10.57
N THR A 442 17.90 21.81 10.36
CA THR A 442 18.01 20.95 9.18
C THR A 442 17.45 21.67 7.95
N PRO A 443 18.12 21.63 6.79
CA PRO A 443 17.59 22.21 5.57
C PRO A 443 16.37 21.40 5.10
N GLN A 444 15.21 22.05 5.00
CA GLN A 444 13.98 21.44 4.53
C GLN A 444 13.35 22.25 3.39
N MET A 445 12.52 21.58 2.60
CA MET A 445 11.75 22.21 1.53
C MET A 445 10.41 22.70 2.10
N TRP A 446 10.15 23.99 1.94
CA TRP A 446 8.93 24.68 2.39
C TRP A 446 8.17 25.24 1.20
N ALA A 447 6.85 25.41 1.33
CA ALA A 447 6.07 26.07 0.29
C ALA A 447 6.55 27.52 0.09
N GLU A 448 6.63 27.99 -1.16
CA GLU A 448 7.03 29.36 -1.50
C GLU A 448 6.22 30.41 -0.74
N SER A 449 4.89 30.22 -0.69
CA SER A 449 3.96 31.07 0.04
C SER A 449 2.94 30.20 0.76
N THR A 450 2.92 30.32 2.09
CA THR A 450 1.91 29.67 2.94
C THR A 450 0.50 30.19 2.63
N VAL A 451 0.37 31.46 2.22
CA VAL A 451 -0.91 32.06 1.83
C VAL A 451 -1.44 31.43 0.55
N ARG A 452 -0.61 31.30 -0.49
CA ARG A 452 -1.02 30.65 -1.76
C ARG A 452 -1.33 29.17 -1.55
N ALA A 453 -0.53 28.46 -0.76
CA ALA A 453 -0.79 27.06 -0.44
C ALA A 453 -2.15 26.88 0.27
N ARG A 454 -2.44 27.69 1.29
CA ARG A 454 -3.74 27.69 1.98
C ARG A 454 -4.89 28.08 1.04
N TRP A 455 -4.67 29.03 0.13
CA TRP A 455 -5.68 29.41 -0.86
C TRP A 455 -6.00 28.26 -1.81
N ARG A 456 -5.00 27.52 -2.31
CA ARG A 456 -5.22 26.33 -3.15
C ARG A 456 -6.02 25.26 -2.42
N ILE A 457 -5.68 24.99 -1.16
CA ILE A 457 -6.44 24.03 -0.33
C ILE A 457 -7.90 24.51 -0.17
N ARG A 458 -8.13 25.78 0.17
CA ARG A 458 -9.50 26.32 0.28
C ARG A 458 -10.27 26.26 -1.04
N ALA A 459 -9.61 26.59 -2.14
CA ALA A 459 -10.20 26.53 -3.47
C ALA A 459 -10.55 25.10 -3.89
N SER A 460 -9.74 24.11 -3.53
CA SER A 460 -10.08 22.71 -3.82
C SER A 460 -11.30 22.26 -3.01
N PHE A 461 -11.38 22.60 -1.71
CA PHE A 461 -12.57 22.34 -0.90
C PHE A 461 -13.82 23.08 -1.42
N LEU A 462 -13.66 24.27 -2.00
CA LEU A 462 -14.76 24.97 -2.68
C LEU A 462 -15.24 24.19 -3.93
N VAL A 463 -14.33 23.64 -4.73
CA VAL A 463 -14.68 22.78 -5.87
C VAL A 463 -15.42 21.52 -5.39
N VAL A 464 -14.95 20.89 -4.30
CA VAL A 464 -15.64 19.75 -3.69
C VAL A 464 -17.07 20.14 -3.26
N PHE A 465 -17.23 21.29 -2.62
CA PHE A 465 -18.53 21.80 -2.21
C PHE A 465 -19.47 22.03 -3.41
N ILE A 466 -18.97 22.63 -4.49
CA ILE A 466 -19.75 22.82 -5.73
C ILE A 466 -20.16 21.47 -6.33
N MET A 467 -19.27 20.48 -6.35
CA MET A 467 -19.59 19.14 -6.82
C MET A 467 -20.68 18.48 -5.97
N VAL A 468 -20.63 18.62 -4.64
CA VAL A 468 -21.70 18.15 -3.75
C VAL A 468 -23.04 18.83 -4.08
N LEU A 469 -23.04 20.14 -4.37
CA LEU A 469 -24.26 20.84 -4.81
C LEU A 469 -24.78 20.29 -6.15
N ILE A 470 -23.91 20.00 -7.11
CA ILE A 470 -24.28 19.37 -8.39
C ILE A 470 -24.95 18.01 -8.13
N VAL A 471 -24.42 17.21 -7.21
CA VAL A 471 -25.05 15.94 -6.82
C VAL A 471 -26.44 16.18 -6.24
N LEU A 472 -26.61 17.13 -5.33
CA LEU A 472 -27.93 17.44 -4.77
C LEU A 472 -28.92 17.87 -5.86
N ILE A 473 -28.48 18.66 -6.85
CA ILE A 473 -29.31 19.05 -8.00
C ILE A 473 -29.66 17.82 -8.85
N ALA A 474 -28.69 16.96 -9.19
CA ALA A 474 -28.96 15.74 -9.95
C ALA A 474 -29.96 14.83 -9.23
N LEU A 475 -29.86 14.73 -7.90
CA LEU A 475 -30.80 14.01 -7.05
C LEU A 475 -32.21 14.62 -7.13
N THR A 476 -32.35 15.95 -7.06
CA THR A 476 -33.67 16.59 -7.24
C THR A 476 -34.28 16.26 -8.61
N GLY A 477 -33.46 16.16 -9.66
CA GLY A 477 -33.91 15.72 -10.99
C GLY A 477 -34.43 14.27 -11.01
N LEU A 478 -33.71 13.35 -10.35
CA LEU A 478 -34.16 11.97 -10.19
C LEU A 478 -35.44 11.86 -9.35
N PHE A 479 -35.59 12.69 -8.32
CA PHE A 479 -36.81 12.74 -7.53
C PHE A 479 -37.99 13.33 -8.29
N TYR A 480 -37.77 14.32 -9.15
CA TYR A 480 -38.79 14.80 -10.07
C TYR A 480 -39.27 13.71 -11.04
N LEU A 481 -38.35 12.90 -11.58
CA LEU A 481 -38.72 11.72 -12.37
C LEU A 481 -39.53 10.71 -11.55
N LYS A 482 -39.19 10.53 -10.26
CA LYS A 482 -39.95 9.70 -9.33
C LYS A 482 -41.36 10.25 -9.10
N HIS A 483 -41.51 11.56 -8.93
CA HIS A 483 -42.80 12.22 -8.82
C HIS A 483 -43.65 11.97 -10.09
N LEU A 484 -43.06 12.13 -11.27
CA LEU A 484 -43.75 11.84 -12.53
C LEU A 484 -44.19 10.37 -12.63
N SER A 485 -43.36 9.43 -12.17
CA SER A 485 -43.70 8.01 -12.10
C SER A 485 -44.95 7.72 -11.26
N THR A 486 -45.27 8.53 -10.25
CA THR A 486 -46.48 8.33 -9.42
C THR A 486 -47.77 8.69 -10.16
N LYS A 487 -47.69 9.52 -11.22
CA LYS A 487 -48.83 9.96 -12.04
C LYS A 487 -49.27 8.96 -13.12
N LEU A 488 -48.50 7.90 -13.37
CA LEU A 488 -48.86 6.85 -14.34
C LEU A 488 -50.13 6.11 -13.88
N GLU A 489 -51.12 5.86 -14.74
CA GLU A 489 -52.37 5.22 -14.29
C GLU A 489 -52.22 3.75 -13.87
N SER A 490 -51.36 2.99 -14.58
CA SER A 490 -51.20 1.55 -14.34
C SER A 490 -50.33 1.24 -13.12
N ARG A 491 -50.87 0.44 -12.17
CA ARG A 491 -50.18 -0.02 -10.95
C ARG A 491 -48.87 -0.75 -11.26
N THR A 492 -48.84 -1.56 -12.32
CA THR A 492 -47.64 -2.30 -12.76
C THR A 492 -46.57 -1.33 -13.24
N MET A 493 -46.96 -0.33 -14.05
CA MET A 493 -46.04 0.68 -14.57
C MET A 493 -45.47 1.57 -13.46
N LYS A 494 -46.28 1.92 -12.44
CA LYS A 494 -45.81 2.64 -11.25
C LYS A 494 -44.68 1.90 -10.52
N SER A 495 -44.86 0.60 -10.28
CA SER A 495 -43.86 -0.21 -9.58
C SER A 495 -42.56 -0.37 -10.38
N TRP A 496 -42.65 -0.67 -11.67
CA TRP A 496 -41.48 -0.78 -12.54
C TRP A 496 -40.73 0.54 -12.68
N ALA A 497 -41.44 1.65 -12.79
CA ALA A 497 -40.82 2.96 -12.84
C ALA A 497 -40.14 3.34 -11.51
N ALA A 498 -40.72 2.99 -10.34
CA ALA A 498 -40.07 3.19 -9.04
C ALA A 498 -38.78 2.38 -8.88
N VAL A 499 -38.77 1.12 -9.36
CA VAL A 499 -37.56 0.28 -9.42
C VAL A 499 -36.54 0.88 -10.38
N GLY A 500 -36.99 1.30 -11.58
CA GLY A 500 -36.14 1.90 -12.61
C GLY A 500 -35.44 3.18 -12.13
N VAL A 501 -36.17 4.09 -11.48
CA VAL A 501 -35.60 5.32 -10.89
C VAL A 501 -34.60 5.00 -9.78
N SER A 502 -34.89 4.00 -8.94
CA SER A 502 -33.96 3.58 -7.87
C SER A 502 -32.68 2.95 -8.45
N ALA A 503 -32.80 2.17 -9.53
CA ALA A 503 -31.64 1.63 -10.24
C ALA A 503 -30.82 2.72 -10.94
N LEU A 504 -31.48 3.70 -11.57
CA LEU A 504 -30.81 4.87 -12.15
C LEU A 504 -30.05 5.68 -11.10
N ASN A 505 -30.62 5.84 -9.90
CA ASN A 505 -29.94 6.47 -8.78
C ASN A 505 -28.68 5.68 -8.36
N SER A 506 -28.76 4.35 -8.26
CA SER A 506 -27.58 3.52 -7.98
C SER A 506 -26.50 3.65 -9.06
N ILE A 507 -26.88 3.65 -10.35
CA ILE A 507 -25.93 3.84 -11.47
C ILE A 507 -25.29 5.22 -11.41
N GLN A 508 -26.07 6.27 -11.16
CA GLN A 508 -25.60 7.64 -11.02
C GLN A 508 -24.60 7.78 -9.86
N ILE A 509 -24.88 7.17 -8.70
CA ILE A 509 -23.95 7.15 -7.55
C ILE A 509 -22.61 6.53 -7.98
N THR A 510 -22.62 5.36 -8.62
CA THR A 510 -21.40 4.67 -9.08
C THR A 510 -20.60 5.51 -10.07
N VAL A 511 -21.25 6.07 -11.10
CA VAL A 511 -20.57 6.88 -12.13
C VAL A 511 -19.96 8.14 -11.52
N LEU A 512 -20.70 8.85 -10.66
CA LEU A 512 -20.19 10.08 -10.04
C LEU A 512 -19.06 9.81 -9.06
N ASN A 513 -19.08 8.69 -8.33
CA ASN A 513 -17.96 8.28 -7.48
C ASN A 513 -16.68 8.06 -8.30
N LEU A 514 -16.78 7.44 -9.48
CA LEU A 514 -15.64 7.25 -10.40
C LEU A 514 -15.10 8.58 -10.93
N VAL A 515 -15.98 9.45 -11.44
CA VAL A 515 -15.59 10.76 -11.98
C VAL A 515 -14.95 11.61 -10.89
N TYR A 516 -15.53 11.63 -9.70
CA TYR A 516 -15.01 12.45 -8.61
C TYR A 516 -13.67 11.95 -8.08
N ARG A 517 -13.42 10.63 -8.02
CA ARG A 517 -12.08 10.10 -7.68
C ARG A 517 -11.01 10.67 -8.61
N TRP A 518 -11.29 10.69 -9.92
CA TRP A 518 -10.37 11.29 -10.89
C TRP A 518 -10.15 12.79 -10.65
N VAL A 519 -11.22 13.55 -10.39
CA VAL A 519 -11.13 14.99 -10.08
C VAL A 519 -10.35 15.25 -8.78
N ALA A 520 -10.64 14.49 -7.72
CA ALA A 520 -10.01 14.63 -6.41
C ALA A 520 -8.50 14.41 -6.48
N ASN A 521 -8.04 13.39 -7.23
CA ASN A 521 -6.61 13.16 -7.45
C ASN A 521 -5.92 14.35 -8.14
N HIS A 522 -6.57 14.95 -9.15
CA HIS A 522 -6.03 16.13 -9.83
C HIS A 522 -6.01 17.37 -8.93
N LEU A 523 -7.07 17.61 -8.15
CA LEU A 523 -7.13 18.71 -7.19
C LEU A 523 -6.06 18.57 -6.11
N ASN A 524 -5.85 17.36 -5.59
CA ASN A 524 -4.88 17.08 -4.55
C ASN A 524 -3.43 17.23 -5.05
N ALA A 525 -3.17 16.84 -6.31
CA ALA A 525 -1.89 17.12 -6.96
C ALA A 525 -1.65 18.63 -7.14
N TRP A 526 -2.71 19.39 -7.44
CA TRP A 526 -2.64 20.86 -7.56
C TRP A 526 -2.38 21.58 -6.23
N GLU A 527 -2.86 21.03 -5.10
CA GLU A 527 -2.60 21.57 -3.76
C GLU A 527 -1.11 21.57 -3.36
N ASN A 528 -0.34 20.63 -3.92
CA ASN A 528 1.11 20.48 -3.72
C ASN A 528 1.47 20.30 -2.22
N HIS A 529 1.05 19.15 -1.67
CA HIS A 529 1.39 18.69 -0.31
C HIS A 529 2.86 18.29 -0.20
N ARG A 530 3.45 18.46 1.00
CA ARG A 530 4.88 18.23 1.22
C ARG A 530 5.20 16.75 1.30
N THR A 531 4.42 15.99 2.06
CA THR A 531 4.67 14.57 2.37
C THR A 531 3.58 13.69 1.77
N ASP A 532 3.87 12.40 1.57
CA ASP A 532 2.86 11.44 1.09
C ASP A 532 1.71 11.28 2.09
N VAL A 533 2.02 11.23 3.39
CA VAL A 533 1.01 11.18 4.46
C VAL A 533 0.04 12.37 4.40
N GLU A 534 0.56 13.60 4.22
CA GLU A 534 -0.31 14.78 4.07
C GLU A 534 -1.17 14.70 2.80
N PHE A 535 -0.56 14.29 1.68
CA PHE A 535 -1.27 14.12 0.42
C PHE A 535 -2.42 13.12 0.57
N GLU A 536 -2.16 11.95 1.16
CA GLU A 536 -3.15 10.91 1.39
C GLU A 536 -4.26 11.39 2.32
N ASN A 537 -3.95 11.94 3.50
CA ASN A 537 -4.96 12.42 4.45
C ASN A 537 -5.92 13.45 3.84
N HIS A 538 -5.38 14.36 3.03
CA HIS A 538 -6.19 15.36 2.34
C HIS A 538 -7.01 14.76 1.18
N LEU A 539 -6.49 13.75 0.48
CA LEU A 539 -7.24 13.02 -0.54
C LEU A 539 -8.39 12.23 0.09
N ILE A 540 -8.10 11.48 1.17
CA ILE A 540 -9.04 10.68 1.96
C ILE A 540 -10.23 11.56 2.39
N THR A 541 -9.95 12.70 3.00
CA THR A 541 -10.98 13.62 3.50
C THR A 541 -11.90 14.10 2.36
N LYS A 542 -11.34 14.46 1.20
CA LYS A 542 -12.13 14.96 0.06
C LYS A 542 -12.95 13.86 -0.61
N VAL A 543 -12.36 12.67 -0.78
CA VAL A 543 -13.04 11.50 -1.35
C VAL A 543 -14.17 11.05 -0.45
N PHE A 544 -13.93 10.94 0.86
CA PHE A 544 -14.94 10.55 1.82
C PHE A 544 -16.11 11.55 1.88
N LEU A 545 -15.84 12.87 1.97
CA LEU A 545 -16.90 13.88 2.08
C LEU A 545 -17.84 13.86 0.87
N PHE A 546 -17.30 13.79 -0.34
CA PHE A 546 -18.12 13.69 -1.55
C PHE A 546 -18.90 12.37 -1.59
N GLN A 547 -18.24 11.24 -1.35
CA GLN A 547 -18.90 9.93 -1.41
C GLN A 547 -19.96 9.76 -0.34
N PHE A 548 -19.77 10.34 0.85
CA PHE A 548 -20.79 10.40 1.90
C PHE A 548 -22.03 11.14 1.39
N CYS A 549 -21.87 12.37 0.87
CA CYS A 549 -23.00 13.12 0.34
C CYS A 549 -23.68 12.39 -0.83
N ASN A 550 -22.89 11.88 -1.78
CA ASN A 550 -23.43 11.22 -2.97
C ASN A 550 -24.17 9.91 -2.64
N SER A 551 -23.63 9.11 -1.72
CA SER A 551 -24.22 7.82 -1.33
C SER A 551 -25.43 7.96 -0.40
N PHE A 552 -25.46 8.97 0.48
CA PHE A 552 -26.51 9.09 1.52
C PHE A 552 -27.56 10.18 1.26
N ALA A 553 -27.30 11.19 0.42
CA ALA A 553 -28.23 12.31 0.22
C ALA A 553 -29.61 11.87 -0.27
N SER A 554 -29.67 10.86 -1.14
CA SER A 554 -30.96 10.32 -1.61
C SER A 554 -31.78 9.69 -0.48
N PHE A 555 -31.11 9.03 0.47
CA PHE A 555 -31.75 8.42 1.63
C PHE A 555 -32.25 9.48 2.62
N PHE A 556 -31.43 10.51 2.87
CA PHE A 556 -31.85 11.65 3.71
C PHE A 556 -33.05 12.40 3.11
N TYR A 557 -33.07 12.57 1.78
CA TYR A 557 -34.22 13.19 1.11
C TYR A 557 -35.49 12.39 1.34
N ILE A 558 -35.47 11.07 1.08
CA ILE A 558 -36.64 10.20 1.23
C ILE A 558 -37.12 10.15 2.68
N ALA A 559 -36.19 10.05 3.63
CA ALA A 559 -36.52 9.91 5.04
C ALA A 559 -37.05 11.19 5.68
N TYR A 560 -36.49 12.36 5.34
CA TYR A 560 -36.71 13.59 6.10
C TYR A 560 -37.27 14.76 5.30
N VAL A 561 -37.09 14.83 3.97
CA VAL A 561 -37.45 16.01 3.17
C VAL A 561 -38.72 15.78 2.36
N LYS A 562 -38.88 14.58 1.78
CA LYS A 562 -39.91 14.26 0.81
C LYS A 562 -41.33 14.57 1.29
N HIS A 563 -41.65 14.26 2.55
CA HIS A 563 -42.97 14.54 3.14
C HIS A 563 -43.28 16.05 3.21
N TYR A 564 -42.31 16.89 3.58
CA TYR A 564 -42.51 18.33 3.72
C TYR A 564 -42.64 19.06 2.38
N VAL A 565 -42.06 18.50 1.31
CA VAL A 565 -42.14 19.05 -0.05
C VAL A 565 -43.49 18.74 -0.73
N GLY A 566 -44.34 17.90 -0.10
CA GLY A 566 -45.63 17.50 -0.65
C GLY A 566 -45.56 16.38 -1.69
N ASP A 567 -44.41 15.70 -1.79
CA ASP A 567 -44.23 14.53 -2.65
C ASP A 567 -44.81 13.27 -1.99
N LEU A 568 -45.82 12.68 -2.62
CA LEU A 568 -46.43 11.43 -2.14
C LEU A 568 -45.49 10.24 -2.37
N CYS A 569 -45.38 9.36 -1.38
CA CYS A 569 -44.70 8.08 -1.53
C CYS A 569 -45.58 7.06 -2.23
N VAL A 570 -44.98 6.07 -2.87
CA VAL A 570 -45.72 4.98 -3.50
C VAL A 570 -46.53 4.25 -2.42
N ASN A 571 -47.87 4.38 -2.48
CA ASN A 571 -48.81 3.90 -1.46
C ASN A 571 -48.63 4.53 -0.06
N ASP A 572 -48.17 5.78 0.04
CA ASP A 572 -47.92 6.51 1.30
C ASP A 572 -46.89 5.86 2.26
N ASP A 573 -46.11 4.88 1.78
CA ASP A 573 -45.07 4.20 2.56
C ASP A 573 -43.66 4.66 2.15
N CYS A 574 -43.20 5.78 2.71
CA CYS A 574 -41.85 6.28 2.48
C CYS A 574 -40.76 5.37 3.07
N LEU A 575 -41.07 4.64 4.15
CA LEU A 575 -40.16 3.67 4.75
C LEU A 575 -39.96 2.47 3.80
N GLY A 576 -41.03 2.05 3.12
CA GLY A 576 -41.00 1.03 2.07
C GLY A 576 -40.15 1.42 0.87
N GLU A 577 -40.23 2.68 0.42
CA GLU A 577 -39.34 3.19 -0.63
C GLU A 577 -37.87 3.19 -0.19
N LEU A 578 -37.59 3.62 1.05
CA LEU A 578 -36.23 3.64 1.60
C LEU A 578 -35.65 2.22 1.68
N ARG A 579 -36.46 1.27 2.12
CA ARG A 579 -36.13 -0.16 2.13
C ARG A 579 -35.82 -0.71 0.74
N LEU A 580 -36.66 -0.40 -0.25
CA LEU A 580 -36.43 -0.84 -1.64
C LEU A 580 -35.14 -0.26 -2.20
N GLN A 581 -34.84 1.01 -1.89
CA GLN A 581 -33.61 1.65 -2.34
C GLN A 581 -32.36 1.04 -1.67
N LEU A 582 -32.41 0.75 -0.36
CA LEU A 582 -31.32 0.03 0.32
C LEU A 582 -31.10 -1.34 -0.33
N PHE A 583 -32.17 -2.10 -0.57
CA PHE A 583 -32.09 -3.40 -1.19
C PHE A 583 -31.46 -3.35 -2.59
N ILE A 584 -31.88 -2.39 -3.43
CA ILE A 584 -31.33 -2.21 -4.78
C ILE A 584 -29.86 -1.78 -4.71
N LEU A 585 -29.48 -0.87 -3.80
CA LEU A 585 -28.10 -0.40 -3.68
C LEU A 585 -27.17 -1.55 -3.26
N PHE A 586 -27.50 -2.28 -2.19
CA PHE A 586 -26.71 -3.44 -1.76
C PHE A 586 -26.71 -4.56 -2.81
N GLY A 587 -27.85 -4.81 -3.46
CA GLY A 587 -27.90 -5.77 -4.57
C GLY A 587 -26.96 -5.37 -5.70
N MET A 588 -27.02 -4.12 -6.15
CA MET A 588 -26.12 -3.59 -7.18
C MET A 588 -24.67 -3.61 -6.73
N GLN A 589 -24.36 -3.36 -5.45
CA GLN A 589 -22.98 -3.45 -4.96
C GLN A 589 -22.46 -4.90 -5.00
N VAL A 590 -23.25 -5.88 -4.56
CA VAL A 590 -22.90 -7.30 -4.63
C VAL A 590 -22.71 -7.77 -6.08
N PHE A 591 -23.53 -7.29 -7.02
CA PHE A 591 -23.48 -7.72 -8.44
C PHE A 591 -22.57 -6.88 -9.34
N VAL A 592 -22.35 -5.60 -9.07
CA VAL A 592 -21.55 -4.73 -9.93
C VAL A 592 -20.19 -4.47 -9.30
N GLY A 593 -20.13 -4.21 -7.99
CA GLY A 593 -18.87 -3.97 -7.26
C GLY A 593 -17.93 -5.16 -7.39
N ASN A 594 -18.33 -6.32 -6.87
CA ASN A 594 -17.55 -7.55 -6.95
C ASN A 594 -17.18 -7.95 -8.38
N PHE A 595 -18.08 -7.75 -9.35
CA PHE A 595 -17.79 -8.09 -10.75
C PHE A 595 -16.78 -7.14 -11.38
N VAL A 596 -16.93 -5.83 -11.19
CA VAL A 596 -15.98 -4.83 -11.69
C VAL A 596 -14.62 -5.05 -11.06
N GLU A 597 -14.57 -5.32 -9.76
CA GLU A 597 -13.33 -5.55 -9.03
C GLU A 597 -12.55 -6.78 -9.49
N VAL A 598 -13.24 -7.86 -9.88
CA VAL A 598 -12.58 -9.04 -10.45
C VAL A 598 -12.28 -8.87 -11.94
N ILE A 599 -13.20 -8.28 -12.71
CA ILE A 599 -13.10 -8.20 -14.18
C ILE A 599 -12.11 -7.12 -14.63
N VAL A 600 -12.14 -5.93 -14.04
CA VAL A 600 -11.27 -4.81 -14.44
C VAL A 600 -9.78 -5.18 -14.41
N PRO A 601 -9.23 -5.79 -13.35
CA PRO A 601 -7.82 -6.16 -13.36
C PRO A 601 -7.50 -7.26 -14.38
N VAL A 602 -8.41 -8.23 -14.56
CA VAL A 602 -8.25 -9.28 -15.60
C VAL A 602 -8.23 -8.64 -16.99
N ALA A 603 -9.19 -7.76 -17.28
CA ALA A 603 -9.29 -7.06 -18.55
C ALA A 603 -8.07 -6.18 -18.79
N THR A 604 -7.61 -5.43 -17.77
CA THR A 604 -6.41 -4.59 -17.85
C THR A 604 -5.17 -5.42 -18.16
N ARG A 605 -5.00 -6.56 -17.46
CA ARG A 605 -3.92 -7.51 -17.76
C ARG A 605 -3.99 -8.01 -19.20
N MET A 606 -5.18 -8.38 -19.68
CA MET A 606 -5.37 -8.85 -21.06
C MET A 606 -5.09 -7.75 -22.10
N VAL A 607 -5.53 -6.51 -21.84
CA VAL A 607 -5.27 -5.36 -22.72
C VAL A 607 -3.79 -5.02 -22.75
N ASN A 608 -3.11 -5.00 -21.60
CA ASN A 608 -1.66 -4.74 -21.52
C ASN A 608 -0.88 -5.80 -22.31
N LEU A 609 -1.25 -7.07 -22.16
CA LEU A 609 -0.67 -8.16 -22.92
C LEU A 609 -0.94 -8.03 -24.44
N TYR A 610 -2.15 -7.65 -24.84
CA TYR A 610 -2.51 -7.43 -26.24
C TYR A 610 -1.71 -6.28 -26.86
N ARG A 611 -1.67 -5.12 -26.18
CA ARG A 611 -0.93 -3.94 -26.63
C ARG A 611 0.57 -4.22 -26.80
N ASN A 612 1.11 -5.08 -25.94
CA ASN A 612 2.51 -5.49 -26.01
C ASN A 612 2.77 -6.51 -27.12
N ALA A 613 1.81 -7.39 -27.43
CA ALA A 613 1.90 -8.36 -28.53
C ALA A 613 1.73 -7.72 -29.93
N ASP A 614 0.97 -6.62 -30.02
CA ASP A 614 0.69 -5.90 -31.28
C ASP A 614 1.79 -4.90 -31.66
N ARG A 615 2.77 -4.69 -30.78
CA ARG A 615 3.89 -3.77 -30.99
C ARG A 615 5.03 -4.35 -31.85
N ASP A 616 4.85 -5.58 -32.32
CA ASP A 616 5.76 -6.30 -33.21
C ASP A 616 5.56 -5.79 -34.66
N PRO A 617 6.51 -5.05 -35.26
CA PRO A 617 6.28 -4.20 -36.44
C PRO A 617 6.07 -4.94 -37.77
N GLY A 618 5.74 -6.23 -37.76
CA GLY A 618 5.85 -7.11 -38.92
C GLY A 618 4.58 -7.77 -39.45
N ASN A 619 3.37 -7.57 -38.90
CA ASN A 619 2.20 -8.29 -39.44
C ASN A 619 0.84 -7.64 -39.15
N THR A 620 0.26 -6.98 -40.14
CA THR A 620 -0.91 -6.09 -40.03
C THR A 620 -2.29 -6.75 -40.15
N THR A 621 -2.42 -8.08 -40.06
CA THR A 621 -3.74 -8.74 -40.08
C THR A 621 -3.71 -10.01 -39.26
N LYS A 622 -4.33 -10.05 -38.08
CA LYS A 622 -4.48 -11.32 -37.33
C LYS A 622 -5.86 -11.51 -36.69
N SER A 623 -6.36 -12.72 -36.88
CA SER A 623 -7.61 -13.24 -36.28
C SER A 623 -7.44 -13.53 -34.78
N ALA A 624 -8.53 -13.44 -34.02
CA ALA A 624 -8.55 -13.62 -32.55
C ALA A 624 -7.94 -14.96 -32.07
N GLY A 625 -8.00 -16.02 -32.89
CA GLY A 625 -7.40 -17.33 -32.57
C GLY A 625 -5.87 -17.36 -32.60
N GLU A 626 -5.26 -16.64 -33.54
CA GLU A 626 -3.80 -16.53 -33.64
C GLU A 626 -3.21 -15.68 -32.51
N THR A 627 -3.98 -14.68 -32.08
CA THR A 627 -3.65 -13.79 -30.95
C THR A 627 -3.60 -14.57 -29.63
N LYS A 628 -4.56 -15.47 -29.39
CA LYS A 628 -4.59 -16.32 -28.19
C LYS A 628 -3.41 -17.30 -28.13
N ARG A 629 -2.94 -17.79 -29.29
CA ARG A 629 -1.76 -18.65 -29.40
C ARG A 629 -0.47 -17.88 -29.16
N LYS A 630 -0.31 -16.67 -29.74
CA LYS A 630 0.83 -15.78 -29.47
C LYS A 630 0.89 -15.33 -28.01
N LEU A 631 -0.26 -15.04 -27.38
CA LEU A 631 -0.34 -14.70 -25.96
C LEU A 631 0.17 -15.84 -25.06
N LYS A 632 -0.23 -17.09 -25.38
CA LYS A 632 0.21 -18.28 -24.66
C LYS A 632 1.72 -18.52 -24.85
N LEU A 633 2.22 -18.35 -26.07
CA LEU A 633 3.65 -18.42 -26.40
C LEU A 633 4.48 -17.31 -25.73
N ALA A 634 3.97 -16.08 -25.69
CA ALA A 634 4.60 -14.96 -25.02
C ALA A 634 4.69 -15.20 -23.51
N GLN A 635 3.64 -15.78 -22.91
CA GLN A 635 3.65 -16.14 -21.50
C GLN A 635 4.54 -17.35 -21.18
N GLU A 636 4.75 -18.27 -22.13
CA GLU A 636 5.69 -19.40 -21.99
C GLU A 636 7.18 -18.98 -22.13
N HIS A 637 7.46 -17.88 -22.84
CA HIS A 637 8.84 -17.42 -23.10
C HIS A 637 9.27 -16.18 -22.29
N CYS A 638 8.34 -15.48 -21.64
CA CYS A 638 8.66 -14.35 -20.76
C CYS A 638 9.25 -14.83 -19.43
N SER A 639 10.19 -14.05 -18.89
CA SER A 639 10.69 -14.28 -17.54
C SER A 639 9.60 -13.95 -16.50
N GLN A 640 9.73 -14.46 -15.26
CA GLN A 640 8.76 -14.17 -14.21
C GLN A 640 8.69 -12.68 -13.88
N GLU A 641 9.83 -11.98 -13.96
CA GLU A 641 9.92 -10.55 -13.74
C GLU A 641 9.20 -9.74 -14.82
N GLU A 642 9.26 -10.19 -16.08
CA GLU A 642 8.52 -9.59 -17.20
C GLU A 642 7.01 -9.76 -16.99
N LEU A 643 6.57 -10.95 -16.56
CA LEU A 643 5.15 -11.22 -16.33
C LEU A 643 4.59 -10.39 -15.19
N GLN A 644 5.34 -10.24 -14.09
CA GLN A 644 4.91 -9.41 -12.96
C GLN A 644 4.89 -7.92 -13.32
N ALA A 645 5.82 -7.44 -14.15
CA ALA A 645 5.81 -6.04 -14.63
C ALA A 645 4.54 -5.65 -15.41
N MET A 646 3.74 -6.62 -15.86
CA MET A 646 2.49 -6.38 -16.57
C MET A 646 1.25 -6.34 -15.65
N LEU A 647 1.42 -6.64 -14.36
CA LEU A 647 0.37 -6.54 -13.34
C LEU A 647 0.08 -5.06 -13.03
N ALA A 648 -1.11 -4.78 -12.51
CA ALA A 648 -1.45 -3.43 -12.08
C ALA A 648 -0.64 -3.08 -10.81
N PRO A 649 -0.13 -1.85 -10.68
CA PRO A 649 0.49 -1.42 -9.43
C PRO A 649 -0.57 -1.34 -8.33
N TYR A 650 -0.33 -1.99 -7.19
CA TYR A 650 -1.11 -1.73 -5.99
C TYR A 650 -0.68 -0.38 -5.43
N GLU A 651 -1.36 0.69 -5.83
CA GLU A 651 -1.09 2.03 -5.32
C GLU A 651 -1.63 2.15 -3.89
N GLU A 652 -0.98 2.98 -3.06
CA GLU A 652 -1.44 3.21 -1.68
C GLU A 652 -2.88 3.74 -1.61
N SER A 653 -3.34 4.37 -2.69
CA SER A 653 -4.71 4.83 -2.86
C SER A 653 -5.75 3.70 -2.99
N GLU A 654 -5.34 2.46 -3.30
CA GLU A 654 -6.23 1.29 -3.42
C GLU A 654 -6.63 0.75 -2.04
N ALA A 655 -5.69 0.62 -1.10
CA ALA A 655 -6.01 0.21 0.27
C ALA A 655 -7.02 1.15 0.94
N PHE A 656 -6.87 2.47 0.70
CA PHE A 656 -7.88 3.44 1.15
C PHE A 656 -9.25 3.21 0.49
N GLN A 657 -9.28 2.90 -0.80
CA GLN A 657 -10.54 2.64 -1.49
C GLN A 657 -11.27 1.43 -0.90
N ASP A 658 -10.55 0.36 -0.58
CA ASP A 658 -11.07 -0.84 0.06
C ASP A 658 -11.67 -0.49 1.46
N TYR A 659 -10.94 0.30 2.27
CA TYR A 659 -11.48 0.80 3.55
C TYR A 659 -12.73 1.66 3.37
N ASN A 660 -12.69 2.59 2.43
CA ASN A 660 -13.74 3.58 2.24
C ASN A 660 -15.05 2.91 1.76
N GLU A 661 -14.95 1.87 0.92
CA GLU A 661 -16.11 1.06 0.54
C GLU A 661 -16.79 0.44 1.77
N MET A 662 -16.00 -0.17 2.65
CA MET A 662 -16.52 -0.79 3.87
C MET A 662 -17.05 0.24 4.89
N VAL A 663 -16.47 1.43 4.97
CA VAL A 663 -16.96 2.52 5.83
C VAL A 663 -18.32 3.04 5.34
N ILE A 664 -18.52 3.19 4.02
CA ILE A 664 -19.82 3.56 3.45
C ILE A 664 -20.86 2.46 3.75
N GLN A 665 -20.48 1.18 3.62
CA GLN A 665 -21.34 0.06 3.99
C GLN A 665 -21.74 0.09 5.48
N TYR A 666 -20.79 0.37 6.37
CA TYR A 666 -21.03 0.58 7.80
C TYR A 666 -22.00 1.74 8.05
N GLY A 667 -21.90 2.82 7.28
CA GLY A 667 -22.87 3.93 7.31
C GLY A 667 -24.29 3.48 6.97
N PHE A 668 -24.50 2.64 5.95
CA PHE A 668 -25.84 2.10 5.64
C PHE A 668 -26.40 1.23 6.78
N VAL A 669 -25.55 0.42 7.42
CA VAL A 669 -25.93 -0.45 8.54
C VAL A 669 -26.24 0.32 9.82
N THR A 670 -25.70 1.53 10.00
CA THR A 670 -25.90 2.32 11.23
C THR A 670 -26.97 3.39 11.08
N LEU A 671 -27.02 4.09 9.94
CA LEU A 671 -27.91 5.24 9.74
C LEU A 671 -29.34 4.84 9.35
N PHE A 672 -29.52 3.77 8.56
CA PHE A 672 -30.81 3.45 7.93
C PHE A 672 -31.38 2.06 8.28
N VAL A 673 -30.81 1.39 9.27
CA VAL A 673 -31.12 0.00 9.65
C VAL A 673 -32.56 -0.24 10.09
N VAL A 674 -33.23 0.79 10.63
CA VAL A 674 -34.62 0.71 11.08
C VAL A 674 -35.58 0.57 9.90
N ALA A 675 -35.22 1.17 8.76
CA ALA A 675 -36.02 1.06 7.54
C ALA A 675 -35.97 -0.36 6.97
N PHE A 676 -34.83 -1.03 7.13
CA PHE A 676 -34.64 -2.40 6.67
C PHE A 676 -33.80 -3.23 7.64
N PRO A 677 -34.43 -3.95 8.58
CA PRO A 677 -33.71 -4.75 9.58
C PRO A 677 -32.80 -5.84 9.02
N LEU A 678 -32.95 -6.23 7.75
CA LEU A 678 -32.09 -7.21 7.08
C LEU A 678 -30.82 -6.60 6.47
N THR A 679 -30.62 -5.28 6.52
CA THR A 679 -29.38 -4.63 6.05
C THR A 679 -28.11 -5.27 6.64
N PRO A 680 -28.02 -5.58 7.95
CA PRO A 680 -26.82 -6.23 8.49
C PRO A 680 -26.58 -7.64 7.94
N VAL A 681 -27.61 -8.36 7.51
CA VAL A 681 -27.48 -9.67 6.84
C VAL A 681 -26.88 -9.50 5.45
N MET A 682 -27.34 -8.51 4.69
CA MET A 682 -26.78 -8.20 3.38
C MET A 682 -25.32 -7.75 3.50
N ALA A 683 -25.02 -6.90 4.48
CA ALA A 683 -23.67 -6.46 4.80
C ALA A 683 -22.76 -7.64 5.19
N LEU A 684 -23.26 -8.57 6.01
CA LEU A 684 -22.52 -9.78 6.38
C LEU A 684 -22.23 -10.67 5.16
N ALA A 685 -23.23 -10.87 4.28
CA ALA A 685 -23.05 -11.63 3.05
C ALA A 685 -22.04 -10.96 2.11
N ASN A 686 -22.11 -9.63 1.98
CA ASN A 686 -21.15 -8.85 1.19
C ASN A 686 -19.74 -9.03 1.75
N ASN A 687 -19.53 -8.80 3.05
CA ASN A 687 -18.22 -8.95 3.68
C ASN A 687 -17.62 -10.36 3.53
N ILE A 688 -18.43 -11.41 3.62
CA ILE A 688 -17.94 -12.78 3.43
C ILE A 688 -17.42 -12.97 2.00
N LEU A 689 -18.10 -12.41 0.99
CA LEU A 689 -17.61 -12.42 -0.39
C LEU A 689 -16.36 -11.53 -0.52
N GLU A 690 -16.42 -10.32 0.03
CA GLU A 690 -15.37 -9.31 -0.01
C GLU A 690 -14.02 -9.87 0.47
N ILE A 691 -14.00 -10.54 1.63
CA ILE A 691 -12.79 -11.15 2.19
C ILE A 691 -12.09 -12.05 1.16
N HIS A 692 -12.86 -12.80 0.36
CA HIS A 692 -12.31 -13.71 -0.64
C HIS A 692 -11.97 -12.99 -1.95
N VAL A 693 -12.77 -12.01 -2.36
CA VAL A 693 -12.52 -11.19 -3.56
C VAL A 693 -11.25 -10.37 -3.38
N ASP A 694 -11.11 -9.67 -2.26
CA ASP A 694 -9.91 -8.90 -1.91
C ASP A 694 -8.67 -9.80 -1.78
N ALA A 695 -8.81 -10.94 -1.09
CA ALA A 695 -7.71 -11.90 -0.97
C ALA A 695 -7.27 -12.44 -2.35
N PHE A 696 -8.21 -12.63 -3.27
CA PHE A 696 -7.91 -13.05 -4.64
C PHE A 696 -7.27 -11.91 -5.45
N LYS A 697 -7.81 -10.67 -5.37
CA LYS A 697 -7.29 -9.46 -6.01
C LYS A 697 -5.81 -9.26 -5.68
N VAL A 698 -5.49 -9.27 -4.39
CA VAL A 698 -4.13 -9.06 -3.88
C VAL A 698 -3.17 -10.21 -4.26
N HIS A 699 -3.70 -11.40 -4.56
CA HIS A 699 -2.91 -12.56 -4.96
C HIS A 699 -2.55 -12.59 -6.45
N THR A 700 -3.51 -12.34 -7.34
CA THR A 700 -3.36 -12.65 -8.78
C THR A 700 -3.23 -11.45 -9.70
N HIS A 701 -3.61 -10.27 -9.24
CA HIS A 701 -3.92 -9.15 -10.12
C HIS A 701 -3.05 -7.91 -9.92
N VAL A 702 -2.42 -7.79 -8.76
CA VAL A 702 -1.67 -6.61 -8.37
C VAL A 702 -0.22 -6.94 -8.08
N LEU A 703 0.65 -5.95 -8.26
CA LEU A 703 2.03 -5.99 -7.81
C LEU A 703 2.10 -6.00 -6.28
N LEU A 704 3.20 -6.52 -5.73
CA LEU A 704 3.43 -6.50 -4.30
C LEU A 704 3.43 -5.03 -3.82
N PRO A 705 2.56 -4.67 -2.84
CA PRO A 705 2.44 -3.30 -2.36
C PRO A 705 3.78 -2.73 -1.92
N ARG A 706 3.99 -1.44 -2.20
CA ARG A 706 5.21 -0.73 -1.77
C ARG A 706 5.26 -0.75 -0.24
N GLN A 707 6.35 -1.27 0.29
CA GLN A 707 6.57 -1.39 1.73
C GLN A 707 7.25 -0.11 2.22
N ASP A 708 6.49 0.98 2.33
CA ASP A 708 7.03 2.23 2.86
C ASP A 708 7.06 2.22 4.40
N PHE A 709 8.12 2.80 4.97
CA PHE A 709 8.35 2.89 6.42
C PHE A 709 7.30 3.71 7.18
N ASN A 710 6.49 4.49 6.46
CA ASN A 710 5.67 5.57 7.01
C ASN A 710 4.18 5.20 7.16
N ALA A 711 3.79 3.94 6.90
CA ALA A 711 2.41 3.61 6.55
C ALA A 711 1.66 2.74 7.58
N ALA A 712 2.11 2.71 8.83
CA ALA A 712 1.41 2.04 9.94
C ALA A 712 0.67 3.05 10.82
#